data_AF-A0AA37SCM2-F1
#
_entry.id   AF-A0AA37SCM2-F1
#
_cell.length_a   1.000
_cell.length_b   1.000
_cell.length_c   1.000
_cell.angle_alpha   90.00
_cell.angle_beta   90.00
_cell.angle_gamma   90.00
#
_symmetry.space_group_name_H-M   'P 1'
#
loop_
_entity.id
_entity.type
_entity.pdbx_description
1 polymer ?
#
loop_
_entity_poly.entity_id
_entity_poly.type
_entity_poly.pdbx_seq_one_letter_code
_entity_poly.pdbx_strand_id
1 'polypeptide(L)'
;MKQFDKSIQIPIYLNQPESLRSALQQYQQHLTAGTAFNKHQFDIEFVAREEDGTRRLQFQDIESEHWRKLAYLSYRKGPESWTFKKDETIADDDEFYVSEAILFAIALQHESVLDELVNTAEAIVAYARKYNDTSAMWTDDMRVFGAEALFLLGCHDSQYLTLLAQFFIPYWDDEHAGGYSDYLAYFVHQHGWSRDVINAYIWCDNGAVRYQMFGNEWESDTHYQPLGDYLKANPEEYSWFKQALTKRLLTSPKMLYCEDSDFDNADPVLDFYLTLLPEEGDPFNEEDQEAHRQQHFITASLEDEALDLQQQIKAQTDKPLVCYATGNFYQEEYWDNDTTGQHLRNVKPLILALPQGDMVWQHIIDGSQPATVEALTEIPLIELAQRHAPAFYQQLSDDLLGTHNNQDIAPELGPLLYELLDEMYCDDEDAEVLADIMPSSSQQQRGEQVLRLLDVFYRLLGQRELGSFLPVRLIENYELLDTRAYFNRYSQASAEDQDKLIHAHLLNDIGHTFCDMDELLCHENLEEARELFSEHPELTNPAIWPKDNDTFAIGQYALMALLLHDAYKNNATNSNSKKLAAEFASTKPWQAMLDYLRENLDILGQGIFDQQGMTATQVEQLSDYFTADEPQLTQPQVIELFQQYAHREEVVRGPLNMNQFNQQQIGYHFLSDHDDNYQRCLLICFWLLKAPKDCAFKQQAKRLWQLMVALAPVRVTRLVSQAYSTNGYHVEFDDGADALEHYRIRMLDAGIDRAYLQAFQVSQCRLNNYDGPEEYEEWLDKFAHIDSDDQSVFGPLQRRDAEALHQGLRYINESTKTEFYRRLLLKYPRFSELYQQELNTDLPQALLRSIQLSLNTMKWEDFNATLTDEFSTEFVELNDERLALKPHQVSEQFRTLKDLSPLDIDWQSLWLLQDSGDHWEIIGGSEKPAKALNQIGGFVLLVNNEVNSDQLLQRCYELSDRDFRSQQLLDQIMSYLQGDADYQTTLAMSKQYLHGEYLKVQAPDYRLNGLDTLIWLLDDTRRDRLTKLLLNVNYRGFKLFERNLVGQLLDQQVREGKLSLLKRLALDDDEDDYQEQATAQFLIWIHELGVCYEHILLYCIKHSHLQACQLWVLALTRTDELKKVAKFLRADNRTRLMEMLAEHPEAHAYMVNFAKDKSRAVRDVVGRFHQM
;
A
#
# COMPACT_ATOMS: atom_id res chain seq x y z
N MET A 1 33.32 -5.91 -7.96
CA MET A 1 32.55 -5.60 -9.18
C MET A 1 31.49 -4.61 -8.77
N LYS A 2 31.26 -3.59 -9.59
CA LYS A 2 30.10 -2.71 -9.42
C LYS A 2 28.83 -3.47 -9.78
N GLN A 3 27.69 -2.92 -9.39
CA GLN A 3 26.38 -3.56 -9.56
C GLN A 3 26.07 -3.95 -11.01
N PHE A 4 26.59 -3.20 -12.00
CA PHE A 4 26.21 -3.32 -13.41
C PHE A 4 27.35 -3.74 -14.37
N ASP A 5 28.48 -4.22 -13.84
CA ASP A 5 29.64 -4.63 -14.64
C ASP A 5 29.30 -5.80 -15.59
N LYS A 6 29.71 -5.70 -16.86
CA LYS A 6 29.49 -6.75 -17.88
C LYS A 6 30.63 -7.76 -17.90
N SER A 7 30.31 -9.04 -17.76
CA SER A 7 31.29 -10.14 -17.72
C SER A 7 31.66 -10.66 -19.12
N ILE A 8 30.75 -10.51 -20.10
CA ILE A 8 30.95 -11.00 -21.47
C ILE A 8 31.38 -9.83 -22.37
N GLN A 9 32.67 -9.80 -22.72
CA GLN A 9 33.19 -8.83 -23.70
C GLN A 9 33.26 -9.44 -25.11
N ILE A 10 32.57 -8.83 -26.07
CA ILE A 10 32.63 -9.20 -27.49
C ILE A 10 33.54 -8.21 -28.24
N PRO A 11 34.78 -8.59 -28.60
CA PRO A 11 35.74 -7.68 -29.20
C PRO A 11 35.55 -7.52 -30.72
N ILE A 12 35.66 -6.28 -31.20
CA ILE A 12 35.34 -5.92 -32.58
C ILE A 12 36.47 -5.11 -33.23
N TYR A 13 36.84 -5.48 -34.46
CA TYR A 13 37.63 -4.62 -35.34
C TYR A 13 36.69 -3.72 -36.16
N LEU A 14 36.58 -2.45 -35.75
CA LEU A 14 35.57 -1.49 -36.23
C LEU A 14 35.52 -1.33 -37.76
N ASN A 15 36.66 -1.47 -38.44
CA ASN A 15 36.78 -1.28 -39.89
C ASN A 15 36.72 -2.59 -40.70
N GLN A 16 36.32 -3.71 -40.08
CA GLN A 16 36.27 -5.02 -40.72
C GLN A 16 34.84 -5.60 -40.71
N PRO A 17 34.12 -5.57 -41.85
CA PRO A 17 32.76 -6.10 -41.94
C PRO A 17 32.59 -7.55 -41.46
N GLU A 18 33.59 -8.41 -41.68
CA GLU A 18 33.57 -9.79 -41.19
C GLU A 18 33.69 -9.88 -39.66
N SER A 19 34.41 -8.94 -39.02
CA SER A 19 34.47 -8.86 -37.56
C SER A 19 33.13 -8.42 -36.97
N LEU A 20 32.43 -7.49 -37.63
CA LEU A 20 31.08 -7.06 -37.24
C LEU A 20 30.09 -8.21 -37.39
N ARG A 21 30.13 -8.94 -38.51
CA ARG A 21 29.28 -10.14 -38.72
C ARG A 21 29.52 -11.19 -37.64
N SER A 22 30.78 -11.48 -37.30
CA SER A 22 31.10 -12.43 -36.24
C SER A 22 30.61 -11.98 -34.86
N ALA A 23 30.67 -10.68 -34.55
CA ALA A 23 30.18 -10.13 -33.28
C ALA A 23 28.65 -10.23 -33.18
N LEU A 24 27.93 -9.89 -34.26
CA LEU A 24 26.47 -10.04 -34.35
C LEU A 24 26.04 -11.51 -34.20
N GLN A 25 26.75 -12.45 -34.84
CA GLN A 25 26.48 -13.89 -34.70
C GLN A 25 26.73 -14.39 -33.28
N GLN A 26 27.79 -13.92 -32.60
CA GLN A 26 28.00 -14.23 -31.18
C GLN A 26 26.88 -13.66 -30.32
N TYR A 27 26.45 -12.44 -30.60
CA TYR A 27 25.37 -11.82 -29.85
C TYR A 27 24.05 -12.61 -29.99
N GLN A 28 23.68 -12.99 -31.21
CA GLN A 28 22.54 -13.86 -31.48
C GLN A 28 22.62 -15.19 -30.72
N GLN A 29 23.81 -15.80 -30.65
CA GLN A 29 24.02 -17.04 -29.90
C GLN A 29 23.78 -16.85 -28.41
N HIS A 30 24.26 -15.74 -27.82
CA HIS A 30 24.03 -15.45 -26.40
C HIS A 30 22.55 -15.21 -26.08
N LEU A 31 21.85 -14.42 -26.91
CA LEU A 31 20.41 -14.19 -26.76
C LEU A 31 19.62 -15.50 -26.88
N THR A 32 19.91 -16.29 -27.91
CA THR A 32 19.21 -17.58 -28.15
C THR A 32 19.48 -18.58 -27.04
N ALA A 33 20.70 -18.60 -26.51
CA ALA A 33 21.11 -19.49 -25.41
C ALA A 33 20.65 -19.01 -24.03
N GLY A 34 20.10 -17.79 -23.90
CA GLY A 34 19.77 -17.19 -22.60
C GLY A 34 21.00 -16.82 -21.76
N THR A 35 22.17 -16.72 -22.38
CA THR A 35 23.44 -16.38 -21.70
C THR A 35 23.84 -14.91 -21.86
N ALA A 36 22.98 -14.11 -22.51
CA ALA A 36 23.19 -12.67 -22.63
C ALA A 36 22.91 -11.91 -21.32
N PHE A 37 22.40 -12.58 -20.30
CA PHE A 37 22.00 -12.01 -19.02
C PHE A 37 22.60 -12.80 -17.86
N ASN A 38 22.94 -12.11 -16.78
CA ASN A 38 23.42 -12.66 -15.52
C ASN A 38 22.61 -12.04 -14.38
N LYS A 39 21.99 -12.89 -13.53
CA LYS A 39 21.06 -12.46 -12.46
C LYS A 39 20.07 -11.37 -12.95
N HIS A 40 19.44 -11.64 -14.09
CA HIS A 40 18.42 -10.78 -14.71
C HIS A 40 18.93 -9.46 -15.32
N GLN A 41 20.23 -9.18 -15.25
CA GLN A 41 20.83 -8.02 -15.88
C GLN A 41 21.55 -8.39 -17.18
N PHE A 42 21.39 -7.57 -18.22
CA PHE A 42 22.12 -7.73 -19.48
C PHE A 42 23.64 -7.72 -19.23
N ASP A 43 24.38 -8.73 -19.71
CA ASP A 43 25.76 -9.04 -19.30
C ASP A 43 26.78 -8.97 -20.44
N ILE A 44 26.40 -8.39 -21.59
CA ILE A 44 27.26 -8.26 -22.76
C ILE A 44 27.76 -6.82 -22.90
N GLU A 45 29.05 -6.66 -23.19
CA GLU A 45 29.61 -5.40 -23.67
C GLU A 45 30.39 -5.59 -24.97
N PHE A 46 30.08 -4.77 -25.97
CA PHE A 46 30.86 -4.71 -27.21
C PHE A 46 32.04 -3.77 -27.02
N VAL A 47 33.25 -4.25 -27.32
CA VAL A 47 34.50 -3.52 -27.08
C VAL A 47 35.32 -3.40 -28.37
N ALA A 48 35.96 -2.26 -28.58
CA ALA A 48 36.91 -2.09 -29.67
C ALA A 48 38.20 -2.86 -29.37
N ARG A 49 38.70 -3.61 -30.35
CA ARG A 49 39.97 -4.34 -30.26
C ARG A 49 41.12 -3.49 -30.78
N GLU A 50 42.12 -3.25 -29.93
CA GLU A 50 43.33 -2.47 -30.24
C GLU A 50 44.59 -3.35 -30.17
N GLU A 51 45.77 -2.80 -30.52
CA GLU A 51 47.04 -3.55 -30.53
C GLU A 51 47.44 -4.07 -29.13
N ASP A 52 47.09 -3.32 -28.07
CA ASP A 52 47.50 -3.58 -26.67
C ASP A 52 46.33 -4.02 -25.74
N GLY A 53 45.15 -4.33 -26.27
CA GLY A 53 44.00 -4.76 -25.45
C GLY A 53 42.62 -4.49 -26.07
N THR A 54 41.62 -4.36 -25.21
CA THR A 54 40.27 -3.93 -25.55
C THR A 54 39.93 -2.62 -24.85
N ARG A 55 39.05 -1.82 -25.46
CA ARG A 55 38.48 -0.61 -24.84
C ARG A 55 36.98 -0.52 -25.10
N ARG A 56 36.26 0.20 -24.25
CA ARG A 56 34.83 0.49 -24.47
C ARG A 56 34.60 1.25 -25.79
N LEU A 57 33.50 0.95 -26.47
CA LEU A 57 33.08 1.65 -27.69
C LEU A 57 32.70 3.09 -27.37
N GLN A 58 33.08 4.01 -28.26
CA GLN A 58 32.85 5.44 -28.14
C GLN A 58 31.96 5.91 -29.29
N PHE A 59 31.12 6.94 -29.07
CA PHE A 59 30.32 7.51 -30.17
C PHE A 59 31.18 8.05 -31.32
N GLN A 60 32.45 8.42 -31.06
CA GLN A 60 33.38 8.84 -32.10
C GLN A 60 33.85 7.69 -33.01
N ASP A 61 33.64 6.43 -32.60
CA ASP A 61 33.91 5.24 -33.43
C ASP A 61 32.92 5.13 -34.61
N ILE A 62 31.80 5.86 -34.55
CA ILE A 62 30.83 5.96 -35.65
C ILE A 62 31.35 6.99 -36.67
N GLU A 63 32.00 6.51 -37.73
CA GLU A 63 32.59 7.37 -38.77
C GLU A 63 31.54 8.31 -39.40
N SER A 64 30.39 7.77 -39.80
CA SER A 64 29.27 8.52 -40.37
C SER A 64 28.66 9.51 -39.37
N GLU A 65 28.73 10.80 -39.69
CA GLU A 65 28.08 11.85 -38.90
C GLU A 65 26.56 11.66 -38.82
N HIS A 66 25.95 11.10 -39.86
CA HIS A 66 24.52 10.81 -39.89
C HIS A 66 24.14 9.75 -38.85
N TRP A 67 24.81 8.60 -38.88
CA TRP A 67 24.53 7.51 -37.93
C TRP A 67 24.89 7.89 -36.50
N ARG A 68 25.94 8.68 -36.32
CA ARG A 68 26.32 9.19 -35.00
C ARG A 68 25.24 10.10 -34.42
N LYS A 69 24.66 11.00 -35.23
CA LYS A 69 23.54 11.86 -34.81
C LYS A 69 22.31 11.04 -34.43
N LEU A 70 22.01 9.98 -35.19
CA LEU A 70 20.88 9.10 -34.88
C LEU A 70 21.10 8.27 -33.62
N ALA A 71 22.32 7.77 -33.38
CA ALA A 71 22.66 7.05 -32.15
C ALA A 71 22.57 7.96 -30.92
N TYR A 72 22.95 9.23 -31.05
CA TYR A 72 22.69 10.22 -29.99
C TYR A 72 21.20 10.52 -29.81
N LEU A 73 20.44 10.57 -30.91
CA LEU A 73 19.01 10.83 -30.86
C LEU A 73 18.25 9.69 -30.16
N SER A 74 18.59 8.42 -30.44
CA SER A 74 17.97 7.27 -29.77
C SER A 74 18.17 7.35 -28.26
N TYR A 75 19.41 7.55 -27.81
CA TYR A 75 19.71 7.71 -26.38
C TYR A 75 18.97 8.86 -25.71
N ARG A 76 18.91 10.02 -26.37
CA ARG A 76 18.19 11.21 -25.87
C ARG A 76 16.68 11.05 -25.85
N LYS A 77 16.11 10.17 -26.65
CA LYS A 77 14.67 9.90 -26.65
C LYS A 77 14.27 8.84 -25.62
N GLY A 78 15.22 8.06 -25.11
CA GLY A 78 14.98 7.11 -24.03
C GLY A 78 14.89 7.77 -22.64
N PRO A 79 14.73 6.96 -21.58
CA PRO A 79 14.70 7.35 -20.17
C PRO A 79 15.89 8.25 -19.78
N GLU A 80 15.69 9.15 -18.82
CA GLU A 80 16.73 10.06 -18.30
C GLU A 80 17.39 11.01 -19.32
N SER A 81 16.65 11.49 -20.32
CA SER A 81 17.17 12.38 -21.38
C SER A 81 17.91 13.67 -20.92
N TRP A 82 17.82 14.03 -19.64
CA TRP A 82 18.40 15.22 -19.02
C TRP A 82 19.83 15.02 -18.45
N THR A 83 20.26 13.78 -18.21
CA THR A 83 21.54 13.47 -17.54
C THR A 83 22.73 13.32 -18.51
N PHE A 84 22.47 12.93 -19.77
CA PHE A 84 23.51 12.63 -20.75
C PHE A 84 24.14 13.86 -21.42
N LYS A 85 25.47 14.04 -21.32
CA LYS A 85 26.21 15.09 -22.05
C LYS A 85 26.91 14.54 -23.28
N LYS A 86 26.63 15.17 -24.43
CA LYS A 86 27.12 14.80 -25.77
C LYS A 86 28.65 14.67 -25.93
N ASP A 87 29.43 15.34 -25.06
CA ASP A 87 30.90 15.44 -25.18
C ASP A 87 31.66 14.61 -24.13
N GLU A 88 31.00 13.78 -23.33
CA GLU A 88 31.65 12.92 -22.34
C GLU A 88 32.22 11.64 -23.00
N THR A 89 33.45 11.29 -22.63
CA THR A 89 34.11 10.04 -23.04
C THR A 89 33.65 8.96 -22.08
N ILE A 90 33.26 7.79 -22.58
CA ILE A 90 32.79 6.69 -21.73
C ILE A 90 34.01 6.04 -21.08
N ALA A 91 34.16 6.26 -19.78
CA ALA A 91 35.25 5.73 -18.97
C ALA A 91 34.98 4.29 -18.52
N ASP A 92 36.03 3.60 -18.08
CA ASP A 92 35.92 2.20 -17.62
C ASP A 92 35.12 2.08 -16.30
N ASP A 93 35.01 3.17 -15.53
CA ASP A 93 34.25 3.23 -14.28
C ASP A 93 32.84 3.83 -14.43
N ASP A 94 32.42 4.23 -15.64
CA ASP A 94 31.07 4.73 -15.88
C ASP A 94 30.05 3.58 -15.86
N GLU A 95 28.99 3.74 -15.06
CA GLU A 95 27.90 2.74 -14.90
C GLU A 95 26.91 2.71 -16.07
N PHE A 96 27.13 3.54 -17.08
CA PHE A 96 26.27 3.72 -18.24
C PHE A 96 26.58 2.73 -19.38
N TYR A 97 25.55 2.17 -20.02
CA TYR A 97 25.66 1.19 -21.12
C TYR A 97 25.20 1.76 -22.48
N VAL A 98 26.07 1.70 -23.51
CA VAL A 98 25.81 2.22 -24.89
C VAL A 98 26.28 1.33 -26.04
N SER A 99 27.03 0.29 -25.73
CA SER A 99 27.84 -0.39 -26.74
C SER A 99 27.02 -1.04 -27.86
N GLU A 100 25.79 -1.49 -27.57
CA GLU A 100 24.89 -2.10 -28.56
C GLU A 100 24.42 -1.12 -29.64
N ALA A 101 23.97 0.08 -29.26
CA ALA A 101 23.54 1.10 -30.23
C ALA A 101 24.72 1.57 -31.10
N ILE A 102 25.92 1.67 -30.51
CA ILE A 102 27.14 2.01 -31.25
C ILE A 102 27.48 0.90 -32.25
N LEU A 103 27.40 -0.37 -31.85
CA LEU A 103 27.59 -1.51 -32.74
C LEU A 103 26.61 -1.45 -33.93
N PHE A 104 25.32 -1.26 -33.68
CA PHE A 104 24.30 -1.17 -34.74
C PHE A 104 24.59 0.01 -35.69
N ALA A 105 24.93 1.19 -35.16
CA ALA A 105 25.29 2.36 -35.95
C ALA A 105 26.55 2.14 -36.82
N ILE A 106 27.52 1.34 -36.35
CA ILE A 106 28.69 0.94 -37.13
C ILE A 106 28.30 -0.08 -38.20
N ALA A 107 27.54 -1.11 -37.85
CA ALA A 107 27.10 -2.14 -38.80
C ALA A 107 26.27 -1.56 -39.96
N LEU A 108 25.40 -0.58 -39.69
CA LEU A 108 24.58 0.12 -40.71
C LEU A 108 25.40 0.92 -41.73
N GLN A 109 26.70 1.12 -41.50
CA GLN A 109 27.60 1.72 -42.49
C GLN A 109 28.07 0.71 -43.55
N HIS A 110 27.79 -0.58 -43.35
CA HIS A 110 28.24 -1.67 -44.20
C HIS A 110 27.07 -2.51 -44.72
N GLU A 111 26.62 -2.24 -45.95
CA GLU A 111 25.50 -2.94 -46.59
C GLU A 111 25.69 -4.48 -46.60
N SER A 112 26.92 -4.98 -46.68
CA SER A 112 27.22 -6.42 -46.63
C SER A 112 26.93 -7.10 -45.28
N VAL A 113 26.64 -6.32 -44.23
CA VAL A 113 26.34 -6.82 -42.87
C VAL A 113 24.85 -6.71 -42.56
N LEU A 114 24.05 -6.02 -43.39
CA LEU A 114 22.64 -5.71 -43.11
C LEU A 114 21.79 -6.96 -42.82
N ASP A 115 21.92 -8.03 -43.61
CA ASP A 115 21.18 -9.28 -43.38
C ASP A 115 21.46 -9.86 -41.98
N GLU A 116 22.72 -9.81 -41.53
CA GLU A 116 23.09 -10.29 -40.19
C GLU A 116 22.57 -9.37 -39.08
N LEU A 117 22.53 -8.07 -39.35
CA LEU A 117 21.98 -7.09 -38.42
C LEU A 117 20.47 -7.30 -38.23
N VAL A 118 19.74 -7.59 -39.30
CA VAL A 118 18.30 -7.93 -39.26
C VAL A 118 18.08 -9.23 -38.48
N ASN A 119 18.87 -10.28 -38.72
CA ASN A 119 18.79 -11.52 -37.93
C ASN A 119 19.04 -11.27 -36.43
N THR A 120 19.94 -10.34 -36.11
CA THR A 120 20.23 -9.95 -34.71
C THR A 120 19.05 -9.21 -34.09
N ALA A 121 18.42 -8.29 -34.84
CA ALA A 121 17.21 -7.61 -34.41
C ALA A 121 16.05 -8.58 -34.17
N GLU A 122 15.89 -9.59 -35.01
CA GLU A 122 14.91 -10.68 -34.80
C GLU A 122 15.20 -11.47 -33.52
N ALA A 123 16.47 -11.73 -33.20
CA ALA A 123 16.86 -12.40 -31.96
C ALA A 123 16.56 -11.56 -30.70
N ILE A 124 16.78 -10.24 -30.77
CA ILE A 124 16.42 -9.29 -29.69
C ILE A 124 14.92 -9.34 -29.43
N VAL A 125 14.11 -9.21 -30.48
CA VAL A 125 12.65 -9.26 -30.39
C VAL A 125 12.17 -10.61 -29.85
N ALA A 126 12.74 -11.71 -30.34
CA ALA A 126 12.41 -13.05 -29.87
C ALA A 126 12.71 -13.23 -28.38
N TYR A 127 13.80 -12.64 -27.87
CA TYR A 127 14.14 -12.67 -26.45
C TYR A 127 13.12 -11.87 -25.62
N ALA A 128 12.84 -10.61 -25.98
CA ALA A 128 11.88 -9.77 -25.27
C ALA A 128 10.49 -10.45 -25.20
N ARG A 129 9.99 -10.94 -26.34
CA ARG A 129 8.70 -11.64 -26.43
C ARG A 129 8.69 -12.99 -25.71
N LYS A 130 9.82 -13.68 -25.60
CA LYS A 130 9.90 -14.95 -24.89
C LYS A 130 9.53 -14.75 -23.42
N TYR A 131 10.07 -13.70 -22.78
CA TYR A 131 9.91 -13.44 -21.35
C TYR A 131 8.73 -12.52 -21.01
N ASN A 132 8.39 -11.56 -21.90
CA ASN A 132 7.29 -10.61 -21.66
C ASN A 132 7.36 -10.00 -20.26
N ASP A 133 8.53 -9.50 -19.86
CA ASP A 133 8.75 -8.81 -18.60
C ASP A 133 9.93 -7.86 -18.76
N THR A 134 9.75 -6.59 -18.38
CA THR A 134 10.81 -5.58 -18.45
C THR A 134 11.96 -5.89 -17.49
N SER A 135 11.68 -6.58 -16.38
CA SER A 135 12.67 -7.11 -15.44
C SER A 135 13.71 -8.02 -16.09
N ALA A 136 13.34 -8.63 -17.22
CA ALA A 136 14.22 -9.47 -18.03
C ALA A 136 15.07 -8.73 -19.05
N MET A 137 14.95 -7.40 -19.11
CA MET A 137 15.45 -6.59 -20.20
C MET A 137 16.41 -5.50 -19.73
N TRP A 138 16.58 -5.33 -18.42
CA TRP A 138 17.39 -4.27 -17.83
C TRP A 138 18.87 -4.33 -18.24
N THR A 139 19.37 -3.20 -18.73
CA THR A 139 20.80 -2.94 -18.90
C THR A 139 21.40 -2.27 -17.66
N ASP A 140 20.60 -1.41 -17.02
CA ASP A 140 20.80 -0.69 -15.77
C ASP A 140 19.41 -0.50 -15.09
N ASP A 141 19.29 0.42 -14.12
CA ASP A 141 18.07 0.69 -13.35
C ASP A 141 16.98 1.47 -14.11
N MET A 142 17.27 1.99 -15.31
CA MET A 142 16.33 2.83 -16.07
C MET A 142 16.19 2.43 -17.55
N ARG A 143 17.10 1.63 -18.12
CA ARG A 143 17.17 1.34 -19.56
C ARG A 143 17.12 -0.15 -19.89
N VAL A 144 16.47 -0.46 -21.01
CA VAL A 144 16.33 -1.82 -21.54
C VAL A 144 17.26 -2.07 -22.71
N PHE A 145 17.70 -3.33 -22.89
CA PHE A 145 18.53 -3.72 -24.03
C PHE A 145 17.74 -3.64 -25.34
N GLY A 146 18.40 -3.43 -26.47
CA GLY A 146 17.82 -3.59 -27.81
C GLY A 146 17.02 -2.40 -28.34
N ALA A 147 16.38 -1.59 -27.49
CA ALA A 147 15.46 -0.53 -27.91
C ALA A 147 16.11 0.49 -28.88
N GLU A 148 17.26 1.07 -28.50
CA GLU A 148 18.01 2.02 -29.31
C GLU A 148 18.53 1.38 -30.61
N ALA A 149 18.95 0.12 -30.56
CA ALA A 149 19.46 -0.62 -31.70
C ALA A 149 18.37 -0.84 -32.76
N LEU A 150 17.17 -1.24 -32.34
CA LEU A 150 16.01 -1.43 -33.20
C LEU A 150 15.50 -0.11 -33.79
N PHE A 151 15.57 0.99 -33.01
CA PHE A 151 15.27 2.33 -33.52
C PHE A 151 16.18 2.76 -34.65
N LEU A 152 17.48 2.50 -34.53
CA LEU A 152 18.46 2.81 -35.59
C LEU A 152 18.19 2.01 -36.86
N LEU A 153 17.80 0.73 -36.73
CA LEU A 153 17.40 -0.09 -37.86
C LEU A 153 16.13 0.45 -38.54
N GLY A 154 15.14 0.92 -37.77
CA GLY A 154 13.96 1.61 -38.31
C GLY A 154 14.29 2.93 -39.04
N CYS A 155 15.31 3.65 -38.57
CA CYS A 155 15.83 4.85 -39.27
C CYS A 155 16.54 4.53 -40.59
N HIS A 156 17.03 3.30 -40.77
CA HIS A 156 17.63 2.86 -42.03
C HIS A 156 16.57 2.64 -43.11
N ASP A 157 15.51 1.92 -42.78
CA ASP A 157 14.41 1.59 -43.68
C ASP A 157 13.11 1.33 -42.89
N SER A 158 12.02 1.96 -43.31
CA SER A 158 10.71 1.86 -42.64
C SER A 158 10.15 0.45 -42.61
N GLN A 159 10.58 -0.44 -43.52
CA GLN A 159 10.13 -1.84 -43.50
C GLN A 159 10.50 -2.58 -42.20
N TYR A 160 11.53 -2.12 -41.48
CA TYR A 160 12.00 -2.76 -40.23
C TYR A 160 11.28 -2.25 -38.98
N LEU A 161 10.36 -1.27 -39.09
CA LEU A 161 9.62 -0.74 -37.95
C LEU A 161 8.79 -1.80 -37.22
N THR A 162 8.42 -2.90 -37.89
CA THR A 162 7.73 -4.02 -37.25
C THR A 162 8.58 -4.72 -36.19
N LEU A 163 9.91 -4.70 -36.30
CA LEU A 163 10.80 -5.31 -35.29
C LEU A 163 10.81 -4.45 -34.02
N LEU A 164 10.96 -3.14 -34.17
CA LEU A 164 10.83 -2.19 -33.06
C LEU A 164 9.45 -2.29 -32.39
N ALA A 165 8.37 -2.37 -33.17
CA ALA A 165 7.03 -2.52 -32.64
C ALA A 165 6.83 -3.83 -31.84
N GLN A 166 7.36 -4.95 -32.33
CA GLN A 166 7.24 -6.25 -31.65
C GLN A 166 8.07 -6.35 -30.36
N PHE A 167 9.10 -5.52 -30.23
CA PHE A 167 9.92 -5.43 -29.03
C PHE A 167 9.17 -4.81 -27.85
N PHE A 168 8.22 -3.91 -28.12
CA PHE A 168 7.33 -3.36 -27.09
C PHE A 168 6.30 -4.41 -26.66
N ILE A 169 6.69 -5.16 -25.63
CA ILE A 169 5.90 -6.21 -24.99
C ILE A 169 4.74 -5.63 -24.16
N PRO A 170 3.65 -6.38 -23.96
CA PRO A 170 2.54 -5.97 -23.10
C PRO A 170 2.92 -5.65 -21.65
N TYR A 171 3.77 -6.47 -21.01
CA TYR A 171 4.17 -6.25 -19.62
C TYR A 171 5.37 -5.30 -19.56
N TRP A 172 5.07 -4.00 -19.54
CA TRP A 172 6.05 -2.93 -19.60
C TRP A 172 6.09 -2.13 -18.30
N ASP A 173 7.28 -1.80 -17.82
CA ASP A 173 7.47 -0.88 -16.70
C ASP A 173 7.42 0.57 -17.19
N ASP A 174 6.24 1.19 -17.16
CA ASP A 174 6.05 2.57 -17.60
C ASP A 174 6.63 3.61 -16.62
N GLU A 175 6.95 3.22 -15.38
CA GLU A 175 7.54 4.11 -14.36
C GLU A 175 9.04 4.29 -14.59
N HIS A 176 9.77 3.19 -14.73
CA HIS A 176 11.24 3.20 -14.87
C HIS A 176 11.70 3.14 -16.33
N ALA A 177 11.04 2.38 -17.20
CA ALA A 177 11.31 2.34 -18.64
C ALA A 177 10.42 3.31 -19.45
N GLY A 178 10.06 4.45 -18.86
CA GLY A 178 9.30 5.51 -19.51
C GLY A 178 10.04 6.19 -20.68
N GLY A 179 9.29 6.64 -21.70
CA GLY A 179 9.81 7.45 -22.81
C GLY A 179 10.21 6.69 -24.09
N TYR A 180 10.28 5.35 -24.08
CA TYR A 180 10.53 4.60 -25.33
C TYR A 180 9.36 4.61 -26.32
N SER A 181 8.15 4.85 -25.84
CA SER A 181 6.94 5.06 -26.63
C SER A 181 7.08 6.17 -27.70
N ASP A 182 7.93 7.15 -27.42
CA ASP A 182 8.28 8.28 -28.29
C ASP A 182 9.00 7.86 -29.59
N TYR A 183 9.44 6.60 -29.67
CA TYR A 183 10.20 6.05 -30.78
C TYR A 183 9.31 5.77 -32.00
N LEU A 184 8.15 5.13 -31.83
CA LEU A 184 7.23 4.91 -32.95
C LEU A 184 6.54 6.21 -33.38
N ALA A 185 6.25 7.11 -32.43
CA ALA A 185 5.74 8.44 -32.70
C ALA A 185 6.67 9.24 -33.64
N TYR A 186 7.99 9.14 -33.45
CA TYR A 186 8.96 9.77 -34.35
C TYR A 186 8.74 9.38 -35.82
N PHE A 187 8.47 8.11 -36.13
CA PHE A 187 8.25 7.66 -37.50
C PHE A 187 6.91 8.09 -38.09
N VAL A 188 5.89 8.26 -37.25
CA VAL A 188 4.62 8.88 -37.67
C VAL A 188 4.86 10.33 -38.12
N HIS A 189 5.63 11.10 -37.35
CA HIS A 189 6.00 12.48 -37.72
C HIS A 189 6.84 12.56 -39.01
N GLN A 190 7.72 11.58 -39.24
CA GLN A 190 8.59 11.57 -40.43
C GLN A 190 7.88 11.08 -41.71
N HIS A 191 7.05 10.06 -41.60
CA HIS A 191 6.51 9.34 -42.76
C HIS A 191 4.97 9.41 -42.90
N GLY A 192 4.29 9.96 -41.90
CA GLY A 192 2.84 9.86 -41.76
C GLY A 192 2.35 8.40 -41.67
N TRP A 193 1.06 8.19 -41.89
CA TRP A 193 0.42 6.87 -41.92
C TRP A 193 0.69 6.12 -43.24
N SER A 194 1.97 5.92 -43.55
CA SER A 194 2.40 4.99 -44.59
C SER A 194 2.08 3.55 -44.19
N ARG A 195 2.00 2.63 -45.16
CA ARG A 195 1.71 1.22 -44.87
C ARG A 195 2.70 0.57 -43.92
N ASP A 196 3.99 0.95 -43.98
CA ASP A 196 5.00 0.42 -43.07
C ASP A 196 4.74 0.88 -41.62
N VAL A 197 4.36 2.13 -41.42
CA VAL A 197 4.01 2.70 -40.11
C VAL A 197 2.69 2.09 -39.57
N ILE A 198 1.68 1.92 -40.43
CA ILE A 198 0.43 1.22 -40.04
C ILE A 198 0.73 -0.25 -39.72
N ASN A 199 1.66 -0.88 -40.43
CA ASN A 199 2.07 -2.25 -40.13
C ASN A 199 2.80 -2.30 -38.78
N ALA A 200 3.68 -1.35 -38.46
CA ALA A 200 4.29 -1.25 -37.14
C ALA A 200 3.22 -1.15 -36.02
N TYR A 201 2.18 -0.34 -36.21
CA TYR A 201 1.04 -0.28 -35.29
C TYR A 201 0.36 -1.65 -35.10
N ILE A 202 0.12 -2.40 -36.18
CA ILE A 202 -0.53 -3.73 -36.14
C ILE A 202 0.34 -4.79 -35.42
N TRP A 203 1.67 -4.65 -35.49
CA TRP A 203 2.63 -5.60 -34.91
C TRP A 203 3.09 -5.20 -33.50
N CYS A 204 2.63 -4.07 -32.96
CA CYS A 204 2.86 -3.64 -31.59
C CYS A 204 1.81 -4.25 -30.66
N ASP A 205 2.23 -5.09 -29.70
CA ASP A 205 1.31 -5.75 -28.77
C ASP A 205 0.94 -4.85 -27.60
N ASN A 206 1.83 -3.94 -27.20
CA ASN A 206 1.62 -2.92 -26.18
C ASN A 206 0.63 -1.83 -26.65
N GLY A 207 -0.47 -1.66 -25.90
CA GLY A 207 -1.53 -0.70 -26.22
C GLY A 207 -1.17 0.76 -25.97
N ALA A 208 -0.46 1.05 -24.89
CA ALA A 208 0.00 2.40 -24.56
C ALA A 208 0.93 2.94 -25.64
N VAL A 209 1.90 2.13 -26.09
CA VAL A 209 2.83 2.51 -27.17
C VAL A 209 2.08 2.76 -28.49
N ARG A 210 1.05 1.97 -28.83
CA ARG A 210 0.21 2.22 -30.01
C ARG A 210 -0.52 3.56 -29.94
N TYR A 211 -1.07 3.90 -28.79
CA TYR A 211 -1.74 5.17 -28.56
C TYR A 211 -0.77 6.35 -28.69
N GLN A 212 0.42 6.23 -28.09
CA GLN A 212 1.43 7.27 -28.10
C GLN A 212 2.02 7.58 -29.49
N MET A 213 1.75 6.74 -30.50
CA MET A 213 2.07 7.05 -31.89
C MET A 213 1.41 8.35 -32.40
N PHE A 214 0.31 8.81 -31.80
CA PHE A 214 -0.37 10.06 -32.17
C PHE A 214 -0.88 10.91 -30.99
N GLY A 215 -1.02 10.34 -29.78
CA GLY A 215 -1.51 11.04 -28.59
C GLY A 215 -0.52 11.03 -27.42
N ASN A 216 -0.88 11.71 -26.33
CA ASN A 216 -0.21 11.62 -25.03
C ASN A 216 -1.08 10.81 -24.08
N GLU A 217 -0.52 9.80 -23.41
CA GLU A 217 -1.27 8.85 -22.58
C GLU A 217 -2.12 9.49 -21.47
N TRP A 218 -1.75 10.69 -21.01
CA TRP A 218 -2.38 11.40 -19.90
C TRP A 218 -3.06 12.72 -20.30
N GLU A 219 -3.11 13.05 -21.59
CA GLU A 219 -3.70 14.30 -22.10
C GLU A 219 -4.63 13.99 -23.29
N SER A 220 -5.73 14.74 -23.41
CA SER A 220 -6.62 14.65 -24.58
C SER A 220 -6.00 15.25 -25.84
N ASP A 221 -4.82 15.87 -25.73
CA ASP A 221 -4.10 16.47 -26.83
C ASP A 221 -3.42 15.40 -27.69
N THR A 222 -3.67 15.48 -29.00
CA THR A 222 -2.99 14.65 -30.00
C THR A 222 -1.86 15.44 -30.63
N HIS A 223 -0.66 14.85 -30.64
CA HIS A 223 0.50 15.45 -31.31
C HIS A 223 0.53 15.14 -32.82
N TYR A 224 -0.23 14.14 -33.27
CA TYR A 224 -0.43 13.82 -34.69
C TYR A 224 -1.87 13.38 -34.99
N GLN A 225 -2.26 13.33 -36.28
CA GLN A 225 -3.58 12.84 -36.67
C GLN A 225 -3.80 11.38 -36.20
N PRO A 226 -4.88 11.04 -35.49
CA PRO A 226 -5.20 9.66 -35.12
C PRO A 226 -5.30 8.72 -36.32
N LEU A 227 -4.81 7.48 -36.17
CA LEU A 227 -4.87 6.48 -37.26
C LEU A 227 -6.31 6.22 -37.70
N GLY A 228 -7.25 6.15 -36.76
CA GLY A 228 -8.66 5.96 -37.05
C GLY A 228 -9.22 7.03 -37.98
N ASP A 229 -8.86 8.30 -37.80
CA ASP A 229 -9.31 9.39 -38.67
C ASP A 229 -8.66 9.34 -40.06
N TYR A 230 -7.40 8.92 -40.13
CA TYR A 230 -6.75 8.63 -41.40
C TYR A 230 -7.45 7.50 -42.16
N LEU A 231 -7.82 6.41 -41.49
CA LEU A 231 -8.54 5.28 -42.08
C LEU A 231 -9.96 5.65 -42.54
N LYS A 232 -10.67 6.50 -41.79
CA LYS A 232 -11.98 7.06 -42.21
C LYS A 232 -11.86 7.85 -43.52
N ALA A 233 -10.79 8.64 -43.67
CA ALA A 233 -10.56 9.44 -44.87
C ALA A 233 -10.07 8.63 -46.08
N ASN A 234 -9.53 7.42 -45.87
CA ASN A 234 -8.92 6.58 -46.90
C ASN A 234 -9.47 5.12 -46.87
N PRO A 235 -10.66 4.86 -47.46
CA PRO A 235 -11.35 3.57 -47.36
C PRO A 235 -10.56 2.36 -47.92
N GLU A 236 -9.71 2.59 -48.92
CA GLU A 236 -8.80 1.58 -49.46
C GLU A 236 -7.74 1.16 -48.44
N GLU A 237 -7.23 2.10 -47.63
CA GLU A 237 -6.27 1.80 -46.58
C GLU A 237 -6.96 1.14 -45.38
N TYR A 238 -8.23 1.46 -45.08
CA TYR A 238 -9.00 0.70 -44.09
C TYR A 238 -9.23 -0.76 -44.51
N SER A 239 -9.53 -0.98 -45.79
CA SER A 239 -9.67 -2.33 -46.33
C SER A 239 -8.35 -3.11 -46.24
N TRP A 240 -7.23 -2.44 -46.50
CA TRP A 240 -5.90 -3.03 -46.36
C TRP A 240 -5.55 -3.29 -44.88
N PHE A 241 -5.84 -2.36 -43.96
CA PHE A 241 -5.63 -2.50 -42.52
C PHE A 241 -6.31 -3.77 -41.98
N LYS A 242 -7.59 -4.00 -42.32
CA LYS A 242 -8.30 -5.23 -41.90
C LYS A 242 -7.65 -6.49 -42.42
N GLN A 243 -7.17 -6.48 -43.67
CA GLN A 243 -6.45 -7.63 -44.25
C GLN A 243 -5.09 -7.85 -43.58
N ALA A 244 -4.36 -6.77 -43.27
CA ALA A 244 -3.08 -6.82 -42.61
C ALA A 244 -3.20 -7.32 -41.15
N LEU A 245 -4.18 -6.81 -40.39
CA LEU A 245 -4.48 -7.26 -39.03
C LEU A 245 -4.92 -8.73 -39.01
N THR A 246 -5.80 -9.13 -39.95
CA THR A 246 -6.18 -10.55 -40.12
C THR A 246 -4.96 -11.42 -40.38
N LYS A 247 -4.10 -11.02 -41.33
CA LYS A 247 -2.87 -11.76 -41.66
C LYS A 247 -1.96 -11.86 -40.44
N ARG A 248 -1.77 -10.78 -39.69
CA ARG A 248 -0.95 -10.75 -38.49
C ARG A 248 -1.50 -11.73 -37.44
N LEU A 249 -2.78 -11.64 -37.05
CA LEU A 249 -3.36 -12.48 -36.00
C LEU A 249 -3.40 -13.97 -36.36
N LEU A 250 -3.53 -14.30 -37.65
CA LEU A 250 -3.43 -15.68 -38.12
C LEU A 250 -1.98 -16.21 -38.16
N THR A 251 -0.98 -15.32 -38.21
CA THR A 251 0.43 -15.69 -38.29
C THR A 251 1.08 -15.70 -36.90
N SER A 252 0.81 -14.68 -36.09
CA SER A 252 1.29 -14.50 -34.73
C SER A 252 0.12 -14.01 -33.86
N PRO A 253 -0.33 -14.79 -32.86
CA PRO A 253 -1.31 -14.31 -31.90
C PRO A 253 -0.79 -13.08 -31.13
N LYS A 254 -1.72 -12.27 -30.60
CA LYS A 254 -1.38 -11.14 -29.72
C LYS A 254 -0.91 -11.67 -28.37
N MET A 255 0.20 -11.15 -27.86
CA MET A 255 0.64 -11.44 -26.49
C MET A 255 -0.29 -10.78 -25.47
N LEU A 256 -0.65 -11.52 -24.41
CA LEU A 256 -1.38 -11.00 -23.25
C LEU A 256 -0.43 -10.34 -22.24
N TYR A 257 -0.99 -9.60 -21.29
CA TYR A 257 -0.22 -8.86 -20.27
C TYR A 257 0.54 -9.82 -19.34
N CYS A 258 -0.17 -10.72 -18.66
CA CYS A 258 0.41 -11.76 -17.79
C CYS A 258 -0.49 -13.01 -17.78
N GLU A 259 -0.09 -14.06 -17.07
CA GLU A 259 -0.87 -15.31 -16.95
C GLU A 259 -2.24 -15.10 -16.26
N ASP A 260 -2.39 -14.09 -15.39
CA ASP A 260 -3.67 -13.71 -14.75
C ASP A 260 -4.69 -13.08 -15.73
N SER A 261 -4.26 -12.73 -16.94
CA SER A 261 -5.16 -12.18 -17.96
C SER A 261 -6.17 -13.24 -18.40
N ASP A 262 -7.46 -12.88 -18.46
CA ASP A 262 -8.53 -13.80 -18.87
C ASP A 262 -8.37 -14.23 -20.34
N PHE A 263 -7.84 -15.43 -20.53
CA PHE A 263 -7.56 -16.01 -21.85
C PHE A 263 -8.83 -16.16 -22.71
N ASP A 264 -9.93 -16.57 -22.08
CA ASP A 264 -11.14 -17.00 -22.78
C ASP A 264 -12.00 -15.81 -23.19
N ASN A 265 -11.98 -14.73 -22.40
CA ASN A 265 -12.72 -13.50 -22.67
C ASN A 265 -11.89 -12.40 -23.35
N ALA A 266 -10.65 -12.67 -23.76
CA ALA A 266 -9.81 -11.71 -24.46
C ALA A 266 -10.34 -11.38 -25.88
N ASP A 267 -10.50 -10.08 -26.17
CA ASP A 267 -10.91 -9.55 -27.48
C ASP A 267 -9.76 -8.80 -28.18
N PRO A 268 -8.77 -9.51 -28.74
CA PRO A 268 -7.56 -8.90 -29.30
C PRO A 268 -7.85 -7.92 -30.46
N VAL A 269 -8.92 -8.09 -31.23
CA VAL A 269 -9.23 -7.15 -32.33
C VAL A 269 -9.82 -5.86 -31.77
N LEU A 270 -10.66 -5.95 -30.74
CA LEU A 270 -11.23 -4.77 -30.07
C LEU A 270 -10.13 -3.91 -29.47
N ASP A 271 -9.14 -4.55 -28.83
CA ASP A 271 -7.95 -3.89 -28.28
C ASP A 271 -7.16 -3.05 -29.31
N PHE A 272 -7.01 -3.50 -30.56
CA PHE A 272 -6.43 -2.65 -31.62
C PHE A 272 -7.35 -1.49 -32.01
N TYR A 273 -8.66 -1.73 -32.06
CA TYR A 273 -9.63 -0.72 -32.47
C TYR A 273 -9.77 0.40 -31.44
N LEU A 274 -9.70 0.08 -30.15
CA LEU A 274 -9.76 1.06 -29.06
C LEU A 274 -8.62 2.07 -29.11
N THR A 275 -7.44 1.65 -29.57
CA THR A 275 -6.27 2.53 -29.72
C THR A 275 -6.23 3.30 -31.06
N LEU A 276 -7.28 3.24 -31.91
CA LEU A 276 -7.29 3.93 -33.21
C LEU A 276 -7.64 5.41 -33.10
N LEU A 277 -8.40 5.79 -32.09
CA LEU A 277 -8.90 7.15 -31.86
C LEU A 277 -8.55 7.57 -30.43
N PRO A 278 -8.39 8.88 -30.17
CA PRO A 278 -8.23 9.37 -28.81
C PRO A 278 -9.46 9.01 -27.99
N GLU A 279 -9.26 8.59 -26.75
CA GLU A 279 -10.34 8.42 -25.79
C GLU A 279 -10.70 9.80 -25.25
N GLU A 280 -11.94 10.25 -25.53
CA GLU A 280 -12.46 11.50 -24.97
C GLU A 280 -13.08 11.20 -23.60
N GLY A 281 -12.47 11.71 -22.53
CA GLY A 281 -12.97 11.53 -21.16
C GLY A 281 -11.91 10.96 -20.23
N ASP A 282 -12.35 10.45 -19.08
CA ASP A 282 -11.47 9.77 -18.13
C ASP A 282 -11.33 8.30 -18.56
N PRO A 283 -10.11 7.79 -18.86
CA PRO A 283 -9.89 6.41 -19.32
C PRO A 283 -10.21 5.38 -18.23
N PHE A 284 -10.37 5.80 -16.98
CA PHE A 284 -10.87 4.95 -15.89
C PHE A 284 -12.38 5.08 -15.68
N ASN A 285 -13.05 5.98 -16.40
CA ASN A 285 -14.49 6.15 -16.38
C ASN A 285 -15.19 5.23 -17.39
N GLU A 286 -15.97 4.29 -16.87
CA GLU A 286 -16.65 3.30 -17.70
C GLU A 286 -17.71 3.87 -18.67
N GLU A 287 -18.31 5.04 -18.38
CA GLU A 287 -19.24 5.69 -19.31
C GLU A 287 -18.49 6.28 -20.50
N ASP A 288 -17.33 6.86 -20.26
CA ASP A 288 -16.44 7.38 -21.30
C ASP A 288 -15.86 6.22 -22.14
N GLN A 289 -15.42 5.14 -21.50
CA GLN A 289 -15.00 3.92 -22.19
C GLN A 289 -16.12 3.30 -23.06
N GLU A 290 -17.36 3.25 -22.56
CA GLU A 290 -18.50 2.77 -23.35
C GLU A 290 -18.85 3.75 -24.47
N ALA A 291 -18.79 5.06 -24.23
CA ALA A 291 -18.98 6.06 -25.26
C ALA A 291 -17.93 5.92 -26.38
N HIS A 292 -16.68 5.67 -26.00
CA HIS A 292 -15.58 5.36 -26.92
C HIS A 292 -15.87 4.10 -27.74
N ARG A 293 -16.20 2.97 -27.09
CA ARG A 293 -16.61 1.73 -27.76
C ARG A 293 -17.76 1.93 -28.74
N GLN A 294 -18.74 2.75 -28.38
CA GLN A 294 -19.94 3.02 -29.17
C GLN A 294 -19.76 4.15 -30.20
N GLN A 295 -18.59 4.79 -30.26
CA GLN A 295 -18.32 5.83 -31.23
C GLN A 295 -18.48 5.29 -32.64
N HIS A 296 -19.21 6.03 -33.48
CA HIS A 296 -19.35 5.67 -34.89
C HIS A 296 -17.98 5.75 -35.58
N PHE A 297 -17.57 4.66 -36.22
CA PHE A 297 -16.29 4.59 -36.91
C PHE A 297 -16.44 4.79 -38.42
N ILE A 298 -16.82 3.76 -39.17
CA ILE A 298 -16.96 3.84 -40.65
C ILE A 298 -18.33 3.32 -41.11
N THR A 299 -18.74 2.15 -40.63
CA THR A 299 -20.01 1.50 -40.97
C THR A 299 -20.88 1.23 -39.75
N ALA A 300 -20.27 1.00 -38.59
CA ALA A 300 -20.94 0.77 -37.31
C ALA A 300 -20.16 1.46 -36.16
N SER A 301 -20.32 1.00 -34.93
CA SER A 301 -19.47 1.43 -33.82
C SER A 301 -18.08 0.78 -33.89
N LEU A 302 -17.09 1.33 -33.17
CA LEU A 302 -15.77 0.70 -33.00
C LEU A 302 -15.92 -0.75 -32.51
N GLU A 303 -16.73 -0.96 -31.48
CA GLU A 303 -17.00 -2.29 -30.90
C GLU A 303 -17.59 -3.27 -31.93
N ASP A 304 -18.66 -2.88 -32.64
CA ASP A 304 -19.31 -3.78 -33.59
C ASP A 304 -18.39 -4.13 -34.78
N GLU A 305 -17.66 -3.16 -35.33
CA GLU A 305 -16.74 -3.44 -36.45
C GLU A 305 -15.56 -4.33 -36.03
N ALA A 306 -15.03 -4.13 -34.82
CA ALA A 306 -13.95 -4.94 -34.28
C ALA A 306 -14.41 -6.38 -34.03
N LEU A 307 -15.56 -6.57 -33.37
CA LEU A 307 -16.09 -7.89 -33.05
C LEU A 307 -16.56 -8.64 -34.30
N ASP A 308 -17.13 -7.95 -35.30
CA ASP A 308 -17.45 -8.56 -36.60
C ASP A 308 -16.19 -9.04 -37.33
N LEU A 309 -15.10 -8.26 -37.31
CA LEU A 309 -13.82 -8.69 -37.87
C LEU A 309 -13.23 -9.85 -37.08
N GLN A 310 -13.27 -9.79 -35.75
CA GLN A 310 -12.79 -10.88 -34.90
C GLN A 310 -13.52 -12.19 -35.18
N GLN A 311 -14.85 -12.14 -35.34
CA GLN A 311 -15.64 -13.31 -35.70
C GLN A 311 -15.23 -13.87 -37.07
N GLN A 312 -14.96 -13.00 -38.05
CA GLN A 312 -14.46 -13.41 -39.37
C GLN A 312 -13.07 -14.06 -39.31
N ILE A 313 -12.19 -13.60 -38.41
CA ILE A 313 -10.86 -14.19 -38.20
C ILE A 313 -10.99 -15.54 -37.47
N LYS A 314 -11.77 -15.60 -36.39
CA LYS A 314 -12.07 -16.84 -35.63
C LYS A 314 -12.71 -17.91 -36.54
N ALA A 315 -13.49 -17.52 -37.55
CA ALA A 315 -14.02 -18.47 -38.53
C ALA A 315 -12.98 -19.07 -39.51
N GLN A 316 -11.76 -18.51 -39.56
CA GLN A 316 -10.67 -18.97 -40.45
C GLN A 316 -9.62 -19.84 -39.75
N THR A 317 -9.68 -19.99 -38.42
CA THR A 317 -8.69 -20.74 -37.65
C THR A 317 -9.32 -21.33 -36.39
N ASP A 318 -8.89 -22.54 -36.02
CA ASP A 318 -9.20 -23.13 -34.70
C ASP A 318 -8.15 -22.77 -33.63
N LYS A 319 -7.08 -22.06 -34.02
CA LYS A 319 -6.04 -21.61 -33.08
C LYS A 319 -6.47 -20.34 -32.34
N PRO A 320 -6.08 -20.17 -31.06
CA PRO A 320 -6.28 -18.92 -30.32
C PRO A 320 -5.67 -17.71 -31.05
N LEU A 321 -6.32 -16.56 -30.91
CA LEU A 321 -5.82 -15.28 -31.43
C LEU A 321 -4.92 -14.54 -30.43
N VAL A 322 -4.78 -15.09 -29.22
CA VAL A 322 -3.94 -14.59 -28.14
C VAL A 322 -3.00 -15.69 -27.63
N CYS A 323 -1.89 -15.30 -26.99
CA CYS A 323 -0.96 -16.22 -26.33
C CYS A 323 -0.34 -15.60 -25.09
N TYR A 324 0.10 -16.45 -24.16
CA TYR A 324 1.02 -16.06 -23.10
C TYR A 324 2.47 -16.08 -23.61
N ALA A 325 3.36 -15.51 -22.81
CA ALA A 325 4.80 -15.67 -22.97
C ALA A 325 5.20 -17.15 -22.83
N THR A 326 6.42 -17.50 -23.24
CA THR A 326 6.88 -18.92 -23.22
C THR A 326 8.07 -19.15 -22.31
N GLY A 327 8.74 -18.08 -21.89
CA GLY A 327 9.74 -18.09 -20.85
C GLY A 327 9.12 -17.56 -19.58
N ASN A 328 9.25 -18.32 -18.50
CA ASN A 328 8.84 -17.89 -17.17
C ASN A 328 10.05 -17.22 -16.54
N PHE A 329 9.99 -15.90 -16.32
CA PHE A 329 11.02 -15.17 -15.59
C PHE A 329 10.87 -15.37 -14.09
N TYR A 330 9.62 -15.44 -13.64
CA TYR A 330 9.21 -16.05 -12.40
C TYR A 330 8.68 -17.45 -12.74
N GLN A 331 9.52 -18.48 -12.56
CA GLN A 331 8.91 -19.75 -12.20
C GLN A 331 8.15 -19.49 -10.90
N GLU A 332 6.83 -19.53 -10.97
CA GLU A 332 5.92 -19.72 -9.85
C GLU A 332 6.30 -20.95 -8.98
N GLU A 333 7.34 -21.72 -9.31
CA GLU A 333 7.90 -22.73 -8.41
C GLU A 333 8.52 -22.15 -7.13
N TYR A 334 8.90 -20.86 -7.09
CA TYR A 334 9.53 -20.30 -5.88
C TYR A 334 8.55 -19.73 -4.83
N TRP A 335 7.29 -19.49 -5.20
CA TRP A 335 6.28 -19.05 -4.24
C TRP A 335 5.15 -20.07 -4.05
N ASP A 336 5.07 -21.11 -4.89
CA ASP A 336 3.98 -22.10 -4.85
C ASP A 336 4.41 -23.59 -4.82
N ASN A 337 5.71 -23.93 -4.79
CA ASN A 337 6.17 -25.33 -4.68
C ASN A 337 7.25 -25.56 -3.62
N ASP A 338 6.96 -25.12 -2.39
CA ASP A 338 7.66 -25.58 -1.20
C ASP A 338 7.33 -27.08 -0.96
N THR A 339 8.02 -27.98 -1.66
CA THR A 339 7.82 -29.43 -1.51
C THR A 339 8.72 -29.97 -0.42
N THR A 340 8.11 -30.50 0.63
CA THR A 340 8.78 -31.09 1.80
C THR A 340 9.94 -32.02 1.40
N GLY A 341 11.15 -31.74 1.91
CA GLY A 341 12.37 -32.52 1.71
C GLY A 341 13.36 -32.00 0.67
N GLN A 342 13.07 -30.85 0.05
CA GLN A 342 13.89 -30.32 -1.03
C GLN A 342 15.26 -29.84 -0.55
N HIS A 343 15.35 -29.19 0.62
CA HIS A 343 16.62 -28.70 1.15
C HIS A 343 17.55 -29.87 1.49
N LEU A 344 17.02 -30.94 2.07
CA LEU A 344 17.76 -32.15 2.37
C LEU A 344 18.21 -32.88 1.11
N ARG A 345 17.39 -32.91 0.05
CA ARG A 345 17.76 -33.42 -1.27
C ARG A 345 18.87 -32.60 -1.93
N ASN A 346 18.92 -31.29 -1.67
CA ASN A 346 19.97 -30.41 -2.17
C ASN A 346 21.32 -30.65 -1.46
N VAL A 347 21.31 -30.93 -0.15
CA VAL A 347 22.55 -31.14 0.64
C VAL A 347 23.08 -32.58 0.57
N LYS A 348 22.22 -33.60 0.48
CA LYS A 348 22.66 -35.01 0.46
C LYS A 348 23.75 -35.34 -0.59
N PRO A 349 23.68 -34.85 -1.86
CA PRO A 349 24.74 -35.06 -2.84
C PRO A 349 26.12 -34.54 -2.40
N LEU A 350 26.15 -33.41 -1.67
CA LEU A 350 27.37 -32.83 -1.11
C LEU A 350 28.01 -33.81 -0.11
N ILE A 351 27.22 -34.37 0.80
CA ILE A 351 27.69 -35.30 1.83
C ILE A 351 28.21 -36.59 1.20
N LEU A 352 27.50 -37.14 0.20
CA LEU A 352 27.92 -38.37 -0.49
C LEU A 352 29.23 -38.18 -1.29
N ALA A 353 29.56 -36.95 -1.69
CA ALA A 353 30.81 -36.63 -2.38
C ALA A 353 32.03 -36.54 -1.44
N LEU A 354 31.83 -36.55 -0.12
CA LEU A 354 32.91 -36.51 0.86
C LEU A 354 33.74 -37.81 0.86
N PRO A 355 34.99 -37.78 1.37
CA PRO A 355 35.74 -39.00 1.64
C PRO A 355 34.95 -39.93 2.57
N GLN A 356 34.62 -41.13 2.11
CA GLN A 356 33.72 -42.07 2.80
C GLN A 356 32.29 -41.52 2.97
N GLY A 357 31.80 -40.73 2.02
CA GLY A 357 30.49 -40.06 2.07
C GLY A 357 29.29 -40.97 2.38
N ASP A 358 29.26 -42.21 1.88
CA ASP A 358 28.22 -43.18 2.24
C ASP A 358 28.21 -43.50 3.75
N MET A 359 29.40 -43.58 4.37
CA MET A 359 29.56 -43.84 5.79
C MET A 359 29.24 -42.60 6.64
N VAL A 360 29.59 -41.41 6.14
CA VAL A 360 29.22 -40.13 6.75
C VAL A 360 27.71 -39.93 6.73
N TRP A 361 27.05 -40.22 5.61
CA TRP A 361 25.60 -40.16 5.49
C TRP A 361 24.90 -41.16 6.42
N GLN A 362 25.43 -42.39 6.51
CA GLN A 362 24.93 -43.37 7.47
C GLN A 362 25.09 -42.90 8.92
N HIS A 363 26.21 -42.25 9.25
CA HIS A 363 26.43 -41.66 10.56
C HIS A 363 25.37 -40.60 10.91
N ILE A 364 25.03 -39.72 9.96
CA ILE A 364 23.96 -38.73 10.18
C ILE A 364 22.66 -39.46 10.54
N ILE A 365 22.25 -40.48 9.77
CA ILE A 365 20.99 -41.21 9.97
C ILE A 365 20.90 -41.88 11.36
N ASP A 366 21.90 -42.69 11.75
CA ASP A 366 21.79 -43.60 12.91
C ASP A 366 22.92 -43.50 13.94
N GLY A 367 23.92 -42.64 13.71
CA GLY A 367 25.04 -42.42 14.62
C GLY A 367 26.13 -43.50 14.50
N SER A 368 25.98 -44.47 13.61
CA SER A 368 27.02 -45.48 13.37
C SER A 368 28.28 -44.85 12.76
N GLN A 369 29.43 -45.50 12.93
CA GLN A 369 30.69 -45.12 12.28
C GLN A 369 31.22 -43.68 12.60
N PRO A 370 31.18 -43.20 13.86
CA PRO A 370 31.58 -41.83 14.22
C PRO A 370 33.03 -41.47 13.86
N ALA A 371 33.91 -42.47 13.81
CA ALA A 371 35.30 -42.30 13.38
C ALA A 371 35.45 -41.73 11.95
N THR A 372 34.40 -41.82 11.11
CA THR A 372 34.42 -41.23 9.76
C THR A 372 34.26 -39.72 9.76
N VAL A 373 33.40 -39.18 10.63
CA VAL A 373 33.25 -37.73 10.83
C VAL A 373 34.48 -37.15 11.55
N GLU A 374 35.03 -37.87 12.54
CA GLU A 374 36.28 -37.47 13.22
C GLU A 374 37.49 -37.39 12.27
N ALA A 375 37.48 -38.15 11.17
CA ALA A 375 38.53 -38.17 10.17
C ALA A 375 38.36 -37.08 9.09
N LEU A 376 37.25 -36.34 9.06
CA LEU A 376 37.04 -35.25 8.13
C LEU A 376 37.98 -34.08 8.47
N THR A 377 38.60 -33.53 7.42
CA THR A 377 39.40 -32.32 7.50
C THR A 377 38.68 -31.17 6.79
N GLU A 378 39.20 -29.96 6.95
CA GLU A 378 38.71 -28.79 6.23
C GLU A 378 38.72 -29.02 4.71
N ILE A 379 37.61 -28.69 4.04
CA ILE A 379 37.45 -28.75 2.57
C ILE A 379 36.80 -27.45 2.11
N PRO A 380 37.27 -26.80 1.02
CA PRO A 380 36.61 -25.61 0.47
C PRO A 380 35.15 -25.92 0.08
N LEU A 381 34.20 -25.43 0.89
CA LEU A 381 32.80 -25.87 0.83
C LEU A 381 32.12 -25.44 -0.47
N ILE A 382 32.37 -24.21 -0.93
CA ILE A 382 31.81 -23.67 -2.18
C ILE A 382 32.29 -24.48 -3.39
N GLU A 383 33.59 -24.80 -3.49
CA GLU A 383 34.09 -25.62 -4.60
C GLU A 383 33.50 -27.03 -4.61
N LEU A 384 33.27 -27.61 -3.42
CA LEU A 384 32.65 -28.92 -3.29
C LEU A 384 31.18 -28.88 -3.72
N ALA A 385 30.42 -27.89 -3.25
CA ALA A 385 29.03 -27.69 -3.60
C ALA A 385 28.86 -27.44 -5.09
N GLN A 386 29.67 -26.56 -5.68
CA GLN A 386 29.61 -26.26 -7.11
C GLN A 386 29.78 -27.50 -7.99
N ARG A 387 30.65 -28.45 -7.58
CA ARG A 387 30.93 -29.67 -8.34
C ARG A 387 29.92 -30.78 -8.13
N HIS A 388 29.34 -30.88 -6.92
CA HIS A 388 28.61 -32.09 -6.50
C HIS A 388 27.19 -31.84 -6.00
N ALA A 389 26.83 -30.61 -5.66
CA ALA A 389 25.51 -30.20 -5.21
C ALA A 389 25.12 -28.81 -5.78
N PRO A 390 24.84 -28.70 -7.10
CA PRO A 390 24.62 -27.41 -7.77
C PRO A 390 23.47 -26.58 -7.20
N ALA A 391 22.39 -27.23 -6.73
CA ALA A 391 21.26 -26.54 -6.10
C ALA A 391 21.66 -25.90 -4.76
N PHE A 392 22.40 -26.63 -3.92
CA PHE A 392 22.94 -26.08 -2.67
C PHE A 392 24.01 -25.01 -2.92
N TYR A 393 24.81 -25.15 -3.99
CA TYR A 393 25.73 -24.08 -4.42
C TYR A 393 25.00 -22.81 -4.84
N GLN A 394 23.87 -22.93 -5.54
CA GLN A 394 23.08 -21.77 -5.95
C GLN A 394 22.56 -21.01 -4.73
N GLN A 395 21.99 -21.72 -3.74
CA GLN A 395 21.59 -21.15 -2.45
C GLN A 395 22.75 -20.42 -1.77
N LEU A 396 23.91 -21.08 -1.63
CA LEU A 396 25.13 -20.43 -1.09
C LEU A 396 25.52 -19.18 -1.89
N SER A 397 25.35 -19.17 -3.22
CA SER A 397 25.75 -18.07 -4.10
C SER A 397 24.77 -16.89 -4.12
N ASP A 398 23.52 -17.11 -3.72
CA ASP A 398 22.50 -16.06 -3.67
C ASP A 398 22.54 -15.33 -2.33
N ASP A 399 22.79 -16.06 -1.24
CA ASP A 399 22.84 -15.49 0.12
C ASP A 399 24.20 -14.89 0.49
N LEU A 400 25.31 -15.39 -0.09
CA LEU A 400 26.67 -14.89 0.19
C LEU A 400 27.11 -13.84 -0.84
N LEU A 401 26.82 -12.57 -0.56
CA LEU A 401 27.24 -11.42 -1.39
C LEU A 401 28.76 -11.21 -1.37
N GLY A 402 29.48 -11.88 -2.27
CA GLY A 402 30.90 -11.60 -2.57
C GLY A 402 31.93 -12.34 -1.71
N THR A 403 31.53 -13.34 -0.93
CA THR A 403 32.43 -14.17 -0.11
C THR A 403 32.65 -15.54 -0.75
N HIS A 404 33.87 -16.10 -0.61
CA HIS A 404 34.31 -17.29 -1.38
C HIS A 404 35.08 -18.34 -0.57
N ASN A 405 35.15 -18.25 0.76
CA ASN A 405 35.95 -19.18 1.57
C ASN A 405 35.29 -19.57 2.91
N ASN A 406 35.78 -20.65 3.51
CA ASN A 406 35.22 -21.22 4.74
C ASN A 406 35.29 -20.31 5.97
N GLN A 407 36.18 -19.31 6.01
CA GLN A 407 36.24 -18.35 7.12
C GLN A 407 35.02 -17.42 7.12
N ASP A 408 34.55 -17.06 5.93
CA ASP A 408 33.39 -16.17 5.76
C ASP A 408 32.07 -16.96 5.84
N ILE A 409 32.08 -18.27 5.54
CA ILE A 409 30.88 -19.13 5.63
C ILE A 409 30.55 -19.53 7.07
N ALA A 410 31.56 -19.76 7.92
CA ALA A 410 31.34 -20.19 9.30
C ALA A 410 30.40 -19.28 10.13
N PRO A 411 30.51 -17.94 10.09
CA PRO A 411 29.55 -17.06 10.75
C PRO A 411 28.15 -17.09 10.10
N GLU A 412 28.05 -17.33 8.79
CA GLU A 412 26.78 -17.32 8.04
C GLU A 412 26.11 -18.71 7.93
N LEU A 413 26.71 -19.76 8.49
CA LEU A 413 26.22 -21.13 8.34
C LEU A 413 24.79 -21.32 8.88
N GLY A 414 24.44 -20.59 9.94
CA GLY A 414 23.12 -20.66 10.55
C GLY A 414 22.01 -20.23 9.58
N PRO A 415 22.02 -18.97 9.12
CA PRO A 415 21.06 -18.49 8.12
C PRO A 415 21.03 -19.35 6.86
N LEU A 416 22.20 -19.77 6.35
CA LEU A 416 22.31 -20.60 5.15
C LEU A 416 21.67 -22.00 5.28
N LEU A 417 21.61 -22.54 6.50
CA LEU A 417 21.01 -23.85 6.75
C LEU A 417 19.62 -23.74 7.37
N TYR A 418 19.07 -22.53 7.53
CA TYR A 418 17.86 -22.30 8.30
C TYR A 418 16.70 -23.21 7.88
N GLU A 419 16.33 -23.17 6.59
CA GLU A 419 15.23 -23.96 6.03
C GLU A 419 15.52 -25.47 6.11
N LEU A 420 16.79 -25.89 5.94
CA LEU A 420 17.19 -27.29 6.07
C LEU A 420 17.02 -27.81 7.51
N LEU A 421 17.38 -27.00 8.50
CA LEU A 421 17.30 -27.39 9.90
C LEU A 421 15.83 -27.50 10.34
N ASP A 422 14.97 -26.56 9.93
CA ASP A 422 13.52 -26.62 10.19
C ASP A 422 12.89 -27.84 9.48
N GLU A 423 13.26 -28.11 8.22
CA GLU A 423 12.82 -29.29 7.48
C GLU A 423 13.24 -30.59 8.20
N MET A 424 14.46 -30.66 8.73
CA MET A 424 14.95 -31.84 9.45
C MET A 424 14.33 -32.02 10.85
N TYR A 425 13.95 -30.92 11.51
CA TYR A 425 13.35 -30.93 12.85
C TYR A 425 11.82 -30.76 12.81
N CYS A 426 11.19 -31.20 11.72
CA CYS A 426 9.75 -31.15 11.50
C CYS A 426 8.95 -32.03 12.49
N ASP A 427 7.62 -31.92 12.45
CA ASP A 427 6.71 -32.78 13.21
C ASP A 427 6.67 -34.23 12.64
N ASP A 428 5.87 -35.09 13.27
CA ASP A 428 5.80 -36.50 12.87
C ASP A 428 5.04 -36.72 11.54
N GLU A 429 4.13 -35.84 11.14
CA GLU A 429 3.39 -35.96 9.87
C GLU A 429 4.33 -35.65 8.69
N ASP A 430 5.09 -34.56 8.80
CA ASP A 430 6.08 -34.18 7.79
C ASP A 430 7.26 -35.17 7.73
N ALA A 431 7.64 -35.75 8.86
CA ALA A 431 8.72 -36.74 8.92
C ALA A 431 8.42 -38.02 8.12
N GLU A 432 7.15 -38.41 7.96
CA GLU A 432 6.77 -39.54 7.10
C GLU A 432 7.08 -39.27 5.63
N VAL A 433 6.97 -38.01 5.20
CA VAL A 433 7.27 -37.56 3.83
C VAL A 433 8.77 -37.61 3.55
N LEU A 434 9.61 -37.37 4.57
CA LEU A 434 11.08 -37.37 4.49
C LEU A 434 11.71 -38.75 4.64
N ALA A 435 10.94 -39.77 5.03
CA ALA A 435 11.45 -41.08 5.44
C ALA A 435 12.22 -41.82 4.33
N ASP A 436 11.99 -41.49 3.05
CA ASP A 436 12.73 -42.04 1.91
C ASP A 436 14.16 -41.47 1.81
N ILE A 437 14.39 -40.24 2.29
CA ILE A 437 15.69 -39.58 2.29
C ILE A 437 16.43 -39.84 3.60
N MET A 438 15.76 -39.58 4.72
CA MET A 438 16.28 -39.62 6.08
C MET A 438 15.24 -40.22 7.03
N PRO A 439 15.34 -41.53 7.32
CA PRO A 439 14.38 -42.18 8.19
C PRO A 439 14.58 -41.75 9.64
N SER A 440 13.48 -41.41 10.31
CA SER A 440 13.43 -41.15 11.75
C SER A 440 12.24 -41.88 12.38
N SER A 441 12.34 -42.22 13.66
CA SER A 441 11.28 -42.91 14.41
C SER A 441 10.73 -42.10 15.59
N SER A 442 11.31 -40.91 15.82
CA SER A 442 10.92 -39.97 16.87
C SER A 442 11.56 -38.61 16.62
N GLN A 443 10.97 -37.56 17.17
CA GLN A 443 11.55 -36.21 17.20
C GLN A 443 12.94 -36.17 17.86
N GLN A 444 13.16 -36.97 18.91
CA GLN A 444 14.49 -37.09 19.54
C GLN A 444 15.55 -37.58 18.53
N GLN A 445 15.21 -38.57 17.69
CA GLN A 445 16.13 -39.05 16.66
C GLN A 445 16.39 -37.99 15.58
N ARG A 446 15.38 -37.19 15.21
CA ARG A 446 15.53 -36.06 14.28
C ARG A 446 16.48 -35.00 14.85
N GLY A 447 16.32 -34.65 16.13
CA GLY A 447 17.24 -33.76 16.84
C GLY A 447 18.69 -34.27 16.82
N GLU A 448 18.90 -35.56 17.04
CA GLU A 448 20.25 -36.16 16.92
C GLU A 448 20.79 -36.11 15.48
N GLN A 449 19.94 -36.27 14.46
CA GLN A 449 20.33 -36.17 13.05
C GLN A 449 20.76 -34.75 12.68
N VAL A 450 20.03 -33.72 13.15
CA VAL A 450 20.40 -32.30 13.03
C VAL A 450 21.79 -32.04 13.59
N LEU A 451 22.04 -32.47 14.84
CA LEU A 451 23.34 -32.28 15.48
C LEU A 451 24.49 -32.97 14.74
N ARG A 452 24.26 -34.19 14.21
CA ARG A 452 25.29 -34.92 13.45
C ARG A 452 25.56 -34.30 12.08
N LEU A 453 24.56 -33.72 11.42
CA LEU A 453 24.77 -32.96 10.18
C LEU A 453 25.63 -31.72 10.45
N LEU A 454 25.31 -30.98 11.52
CA LEU A 454 26.10 -29.80 11.93
C LEU A 454 27.53 -30.16 12.32
N ASP A 455 27.76 -31.31 12.99
CA ASP A 455 29.13 -31.81 13.26
C ASP A 455 29.95 -31.98 11.96
N VAL A 456 29.30 -32.46 10.88
CA VAL A 456 29.95 -32.59 9.57
C VAL A 456 30.33 -31.22 9.02
N PHE A 457 29.41 -30.26 8.97
CA PHE A 457 29.72 -28.90 8.51
C PHE A 457 30.78 -28.21 9.36
N TYR A 458 30.72 -28.33 10.69
CA TYR A 458 31.73 -27.79 11.60
C TYR A 458 33.13 -28.34 11.30
N ARG A 459 33.26 -29.63 10.95
CA ARG A 459 34.53 -30.23 10.52
C ARG A 459 34.96 -29.76 9.13
N LEU A 460 34.06 -29.70 8.17
CA LEU A 460 34.34 -29.21 6.81
C LEU A 460 34.83 -27.76 6.80
N LEU A 461 34.32 -26.95 7.74
CA LEU A 461 34.71 -25.56 7.97
C LEU A 461 35.92 -25.44 8.90
N GLY A 462 36.66 -26.50 9.17
CA GLY A 462 37.91 -26.45 9.94
C GLY A 462 37.75 -26.18 11.43
N GLN A 463 36.57 -26.48 12.00
CA GLN A 463 36.25 -26.30 13.42
C GLN A 463 36.37 -24.85 13.90
N ARG A 464 36.06 -23.90 13.01
CA ARG A 464 35.95 -22.48 13.34
C ARG A 464 34.69 -22.22 14.13
N GLU A 465 34.73 -21.20 14.98
CA GLU A 465 33.57 -20.74 15.73
C GLU A 465 32.43 -20.44 14.75
N LEU A 466 31.25 -21.00 15.06
CA LEU A 466 30.05 -20.82 14.24
C LEU A 466 29.33 -19.53 14.64
N GLY A 467 28.52 -18.98 13.74
CA GLY A 467 27.79 -17.73 13.97
C GLY A 467 26.80 -17.77 15.12
N SER A 468 26.44 -16.59 15.63
CA SER A 468 25.51 -16.39 16.75
C SER A 468 24.07 -16.83 16.48
N PHE A 469 23.71 -17.13 15.23
CA PHE A 469 22.39 -17.65 14.85
C PHE A 469 22.16 -19.11 15.30
N LEU A 470 23.20 -19.95 15.28
CA LEU A 470 23.06 -21.37 15.61
C LEU A 470 22.79 -21.68 17.10
N PRO A 471 23.38 -20.96 18.08
CA PRO A 471 22.98 -21.07 19.48
C PRO A 471 21.48 -20.90 19.68
N VAL A 472 20.89 -19.83 19.14
CA VAL A 472 19.44 -19.52 19.24
C VAL A 472 18.61 -20.72 18.77
N ARG A 473 18.88 -21.22 17.56
CA ARG A 473 18.14 -22.37 17.01
C ARG A 473 18.29 -23.65 17.82
N LEU A 474 19.51 -23.99 18.24
CA LEU A 474 19.80 -25.27 18.89
C LEU A 474 19.44 -25.29 20.39
N ILE A 475 19.48 -24.13 21.05
CA ILE A 475 19.24 -24.01 22.49
C ILE A 475 17.79 -23.61 22.75
N GLU A 476 17.28 -22.59 22.08
CA GLU A 476 15.95 -22.03 22.35
C GLU A 476 14.89 -22.67 21.47
N ASN A 477 15.03 -22.66 20.13
CA ASN A 477 13.96 -23.14 19.26
C ASN A 477 13.77 -24.65 19.26
N TYR A 478 14.87 -25.41 19.21
CA TYR A 478 14.81 -26.87 19.11
C TYR A 478 15.08 -27.58 20.45
N GLU A 479 15.60 -26.85 21.46
CA GLU A 479 15.97 -27.37 22.78
C GLU A 479 16.89 -28.62 22.73
N LEU A 480 17.77 -28.70 21.73
CA LEU A 480 18.64 -29.86 21.51
C LEU A 480 19.89 -29.84 22.40
N LEU A 481 20.34 -28.66 22.81
CA LEU A 481 21.52 -28.46 23.63
C LEU A 481 21.23 -27.37 24.67
N ASP A 482 21.79 -27.48 25.87
CA ASP A 482 21.94 -26.31 26.75
C ASP A 482 23.14 -25.46 26.29
N THR A 483 23.21 -24.20 26.75
CA THR A 483 24.28 -23.27 26.38
C THR A 483 25.68 -23.85 26.64
N ARG A 484 25.87 -24.56 27.76
CA ARG A 484 27.16 -25.17 28.11
C ARG A 484 27.51 -26.30 27.14
N ALA A 485 26.55 -27.12 26.75
CA ALA A 485 26.70 -28.21 25.82
C ALA A 485 27.02 -27.70 24.40
N TYR A 486 26.40 -26.59 23.97
CA TYR A 486 26.72 -25.93 22.70
C TYR A 486 28.19 -25.48 22.66
N PHE A 487 28.64 -24.65 23.60
CA PHE A 487 30.01 -24.15 23.61
C PHE A 487 31.05 -25.26 23.84
N ASN A 488 30.69 -26.36 24.52
CA ASN A 488 31.54 -27.54 24.62
C ASN A 488 31.69 -28.29 23.28
N ARG A 489 30.67 -28.23 22.42
CA ARG A 489 30.62 -28.96 21.15
C ARG A 489 31.22 -28.16 19.99
N TYR A 490 30.91 -26.87 19.89
CA TYR A 490 31.20 -26.03 18.74
C TYR A 490 32.20 -24.87 18.99
N SER A 491 32.83 -24.81 20.17
CA SER A 491 33.90 -23.85 20.45
C SER A 491 35.25 -24.51 20.72
N GLN A 492 36.33 -23.82 20.35
CA GLN A 492 37.72 -24.21 20.64
C GLN A 492 38.29 -23.49 21.88
N ALA A 493 37.48 -22.69 22.59
CA ALA A 493 37.93 -21.91 23.74
C ALA A 493 38.35 -22.77 24.94
N SER A 494 39.24 -22.24 25.78
CA SER A 494 39.61 -22.87 27.06
C SER A 494 38.42 -22.82 28.04
N ALA A 495 38.36 -23.70 29.05
CA ALA A 495 37.24 -23.72 30.00
C ALA A 495 36.97 -22.37 30.69
N GLU A 496 38.02 -21.57 30.98
CA GLU A 496 37.89 -20.24 31.58
C GLU A 496 37.40 -19.19 30.58
N ASP A 497 37.73 -19.35 29.30
CA ASP A 497 37.24 -18.47 28.23
C ASP A 497 35.84 -18.88 27.76
N GLN A 498 35.47 -20.16 27.90
CA GLN A 498 34.11 -20.66 27.67
C GLN A 498 33.12 -20.06 28.65
N ASP A 499 33.43 -19.95 29.95
CA ASP A 499 32.55 -19.27 30.92
C ASP A 499 32.30 -17.80 30.51
N LYS A 500 33.32 -17.11 29.96
CA LYS A 500 33.15 -15.75 29.45
C LYS A 500 32.29 -15.70 28.19
N LEU A 501 32.45 -16.66 27.27
CA LEU A 501 31.64 -16.76 26.06
C LEU A 501 30.17 -17.05 26.40
N ILE A 502 29.92 -17.95 27.36
CA ILE A 502 28.56 -18.25 27.87
C ILE A 502 27.94 -17.00 28.48
N HIS A 503 28.65 -16.30 29.38
CA HIS A 503 28.14 -15.07 29.99
C HIS A 503 27.90 -13.98 28.95
N ALA A 504 28.77 -13.86 27.94
CA ALA A 504 28.59 -12.90 26.85
C ALA A 504 27.36 -13.25 26.00
N HIS A 505 27.15 -14.54 25.71
CA HIS A 505 25.97 -15.01 24.97
C HIS A 505 24.68 -14.76 25.76
N LEU A 506 24.60 -15.17 27.03
CA LEU A 506 23.43 -14.94 27.88
C LEU A 506 23.10 -13.44 28.04
N LEU A 507 24.12 -12.58 28.16
CA LEU A 507 23.92 -11.13 28.22
C LEU A 507 23.52 -10.52 26.87
N ASN A 508 24.02 -11.08 25.76
CA ASN A 508 23.66 -10.64 24.42
C ASN A 508 22.23 -11.07 24.08
N ASP A 509 21.83 -12.26 24.52
CA ASP A 509 20.52 -12.84 24.30
C ASP A 509 19.43 -12.05 25.04
N ILE A 510 19.51 -11.97 26.37
CA ILE A 510 18.60 -11.11 27.14
C ILE A 510 18.72 -9.63 26.74
N GLY A 511 19.91 -9.22 26.29
CA GLY A 511 20.17 -7.89 25.75
C GLY A 511 19.43 -7.66 24.44
N HIS A 512 19.36 -8.65 23.55
CA HIS A 512 18.62 -8.63 22.30
C HIS A 512 17.13 -8.52 22.62
N THR A 513 16.57 -9.41 23.44
CA THR A 513 15.16 -9.35 23.88
C THR A 513 14.80 -7.98 24.47
N PHE A 514 15.69 -7.42 25.30
CA PHE A 514 15.46 -6.08 25.85
C PHE A 514 15.80 -4.93 24.91
N CYS A 515 16.55 -5.08 23.83
CA CYS A 515 16.90 -3.98 22.92
C CYS A 515 16.25 -4.09 21.54
N ASP A 516 15.54 -5.18 21.27
CA ASP A 516 14.74 -5.36 20.08
C ASP A 516 13.57 -4.38 20.12
N MET A 517 13.68 -3.32 19.34
CA MET A 517 12.69 -2.26 19.31
C MET A 517 11.49 -2.61 18.44
N ASP A 518 11.53 -3.72 17.70
CA ASP A 518 10.41 -4.20 16.88
C ASP A 518 9.40 -4.98 17.75
N GLU A 519 9.82 -5.48 18.92
CA GLU A 519 8.95 -6.20 19.86
C GLU A 519 8.75 -5.48 21.20
N LEU A 520 7.52 -5.54 21.71
CA LEU A 520 7.16 -5.06 23.04
C LEU A 520 7.55 -6.09 24.11
N LEU A 521 8.07 -5.62 25.24
CA LEU A 521 8.29 -6.46 26.41
C LEU A 521 6.95 -6.94 26.98
N CYS A 522 6.85 -8.25 27.20
CA CYS A 522 5.70 -8.94 27.78
C CYS A 522 6.08 -9.68 29.09
N HIS A 523 5.12 -10.38 29.71
CA HIS A 523 5.34 -11.09 30.97
C HIS A 523 6.49 -12.11 30.89
N GLU A 524 6.55 -12.87 29.80
CA GLU A 524 7.54 -13.93 29.57
C GLU A 524 8.97 -13.37 29.58
N ASN A 525 9.23 -12.28 28.85
CA ASN A 525 10.56 -11.65 28.84
C ASN A 525 10.98 -11.18 30.24
N LEU A 526 10.03 -10.72 31.06
CA LEU A 526 10.34 -10.29 32.44
C LEU A 526 10.68 -11.48 33.35
N GLU A 527 9.98 -12.61 33.20
CA GLU A 527 10.28 -13.83 33.96
C GLU A 527 11.62 -14.44 33.52
N GLU A 528 11.87 -14.53 32.22
CA GLU A 528 13.14 -14.98 31.66
C GLU A 528 14.33 -14.18 32.21
N ALA A 529 14.22 -12.84 32.22
CA ALA A 529 15.23 -11.98 32.85
C ALA A 529 15.39 -12.31 34.35
N ARG A 530 14.28 -12.45 35.09
CA ARG A 530 14.33 -12.74 36.53
C ARG A 530 14.99 -14.08 36.81
N GLU A 531 14.69 -15.10 36.03
CA GLU A 531 15.28 -16.43 36.13
C GLU A 531 16.78 -16.36 35.85
N LEU A 532 17.19 -15.77 34.73
CA LEU A 532 18.60 -15.63 34.35
C LEU A 532 19.43 -14.94 35.44
N PHE A 533 18.99 -13.78 35.95
CA PHE A 533 19.75 -13.04 36.97
C PHE A 533 19.65 -13.65 38.37
N SER A 534 18.68 -14.53 38.61
CA SER A 534 18.59 -15.35 39.82
C SER A 534 19.60 -16.51 39.79
N GLU A 535 19.74 -17.18 38.64
CA GLU A 535 20.69 -18.26 38.41
C GLU A 535 22.15 -17.77 38.30
N HIS A 536 22.34 -16.58 37.72
CA HIS A 536 23.64 -15.96 37.50
C HIS A 536 23.77 -14.55 38.12
N PRO A 537 23.81 -14.40 39.47
CA PRO A 537 23.85 -13.10 40.14
C PRO A 537 25.06 -12.22 39.80
N GLU A 538 26.15 -12.80 39.30
CA GLU A 538 27.33 -12.10 38.79
C GLU A 538 27.02 -11.24 37.57
N LEU A 539 26.04 -11.64 36.75
CA LEU A 539 25.62 -10.93 35.55
C LEU A 539 24.95 -9.59 35.87
N THR A 540 24.40 -9.40 37.07
CA THR A 540 23.76 -8.14 37.51
C THR A 540 24.75 -6.96 37.59
N ASN A 541 26.04 -7.17 37.40
CA ASN A 541 27.04 -6.10 37.41
C ASN A 541 27.07 -5.37 36.05
N PRO A 542 26.59 -4.10 35.96
CA PRO A 542 26.50 -3.39 34.67
C PRO A 542 27.88 -3.12 34.02
N ALA A 543 28.98 -3.29 34.76
CA ALA A 543 30.33 -3.09 34.22
C ALA A 543 30.78 -4.17 33.21
N ILE A 544 30.10 -5.33 33.16
CA ILE A 544 30.40 -6.40 32.20
C ILE A 544 29.41 -6.44 31.03
N TRP A 545 28.43 -5.54 31.01
CA TRP A 545 27.44 -5.47 29.94
C TRP A 545 28.04 -4.79 28.71
N PRO A 546 27.63 -5.20 27.49
CA PRO A 546 28.08 -4.57 26.26
C PRO A 546 27.64 -3.10 26.22
N LYS A 547 28.52 -2.23 25.72
CA LYS A 547 28.29 -0.79 25.55
C LYS A 547 28.67 -0.38 24.16
N ASP A 548 27.88 0.49 23.57
CA ASP A 548 28.28 1.23 22.38
C ASP A 548 28.68 2.65 22.80
N ASN A 549 29.86 3.10 22.36
CA ASN A 549 30.39 4.44 22.62
C ASN A 549 30.27 4.92 24.09
N ASP A 550 30.53 4.03 25.07
CA ASP A 550 30.44 4.30 26.52
C ASP A 550 29.02 4.63 27.05
N THR A 551 27.99 4.24 26.29
CA THR A 551 26.56 4.36 26.62
C THR A 551 25.84 3.01 26.53
N PHE A 552 24.78 2.87 27.31
CA PHE A 552 23.88 1.72 27.23
C PHE A 552 22.70 2.06 26.32
N ALA A 553 22.18 1.08 25.59
CA ALA A 553 20.94 1.19 24.85
C ALA A 553 19.75 1.37 25.81
N ILE A 554 18.63 1.91 25.31
CA ILE A 554 17.44 2.14 26.14
C ILE A 554 16.89 0.85 26.75
N GLY A 555 16.99 -0.26 26.01
CA GLY A 555 16.67 -1.60 26.45
C GLY A 555 17.44 -2.09 27.67
N GLN A 556 18.74 -1.86 27.66
CA GLN A 556 19.59 -2.18 28.80
C GLN A 556 19.20 -1.32 30.01
N TYR A 557 18.85 -0.04 29.83
CA TYR A 557 18.32 0.76 30.94
C TYR A 557 16.99 0.22 31.47
N ALA A 558 16.09 -0.27 30.62
CA ALA A 558 14.86 -0.93 31.06
C ALA A 558 15.16 -2.18 31.91
N LEU A 559 16.08 -3.05 31.45
CA LEU A 559 16.52 -4.21 32.22
C LEU A 559 17.13 -3.81 33.58
N MET A 560 17.94 -2.76 33.63
CA MET A 560 18.48 -2.24 34.90
C MET A 560 17.38 -1.74 35.83
N ALA A 561 16.37 -1.05 35.30
CA ALA A 561 15.23 -0.55 36.08
C ALA A 561 14.39 -1.70 36.66
N LEU A 562 14.17 -2.78 35.90
CA LEU A 562 13.50 -4.00 36.36
C LEU A 562 14.25 -4.65 37.53
N LEU A 563 15.54 -4.92 37.35
CA LEU A 563 16.38 -5.54 38.39
C LEU A 563 16.46 -4.69 39.66
N LEU A 564 16.50 -3.36 39.49
CA LEU A 564 16.52 -2.42 40.61
C LEU A 564 15.17 -2.37 41.33
N HIS A 565 14.06 -2.39 40.59
CA HIS A 565 12.72 -2.48 41.14
C HIS A 565 12.54 -3.74 41.99
N ASP A 566 12.97 -4.89 41.49
CA ASP A 566 12.85 -6.16 42.19
C ASP A 566 13.74 -6.21 43.45
N ALA A 567 14.96 -5.65 43.37
CA ALA A 567 15.83 -5.47 44.53
C ALA A 567 15.18 -4.61 45.63
N TYR A 568 14.46 -3.54 45.27
CA TYR A 568 13.74 -2.71 46.23
C TYR A 568 12.49 -3.39 46.79
N LYS A 569 11.69 -4.04 45.93
CA LYS A 569 10.49 -4.79 46.32
C LYS A 569 10.82 -5.89 47.34
N ASN A 570 11.95 -6.58 47.13
CA ASN A 570 12.40 -7.69 47.98
C ASN A 570 13.31 -7.26 49.16
N ASN A 571 13.57 -5.96 49.36
CA ASN A 571 14.54 -5.45 50.35
C ASN A 571 15.94 -6.09 50.22
N ALA A 572 16.37 -6.42 48.99
CA ALA A 572 17.57 -7.17 48.68
C ALA A 572 18.73 -6.29 48.16
N THR A 573 18.88 -5.05 48.66
CA THR A 573 19.90 -4.11 48.15
C THR A 573 21.33 -4.58 48.45
N ASN A 574 22.04 -5.05 47.42
CA ASN A 574 23.43 -5.51 47.46
C ASN A 574 24.38 -4.55 46.72
N SER A 575 25.66 -4.92 46.57
CA SER A 575 26.65 -4.09 45.84
C SER A 575 26.30 -3.85 44.37
N ASN A 576 25.68 -4.81 43.69
CA ASN A 576 25.30 -4.69 42.28
C ASN A 576 24.10 -3.75 42.12
N SER A 577 23.06 -3.87 42.96
CA SER A 577 21.93 -2.91 42.97
C SER A 577 22.35 -1.46 43.21
N LYS A 578 23.41 -1.23 44.00
CA LYS A 578 23.99 0.12 44.19
C LYS A 578 24.71 0.64 42.94
N LYS A 579 25.32 -0.25 42.15
CA LYS A 579 25.93 0.11 40.86
C LYS A 579 24.84 0.45 39.84
N LEU A 580 23.77 -0.35 39.76
CA LEU A 580 22.60 -0.06 38.92
C LEU A 580 21.99 1.31 39.27
N ALA A 581 21.76 1.58 40.56
CA ALA A 581 21.24 2.88 41.02
C ALA A 581 22.19 4.06 40.71
N ALA A 582 23.51 3.83 40.64
CA ALA A 582 24.48 4.86 40.29
C ALA A 582 24.40 5.26 38.81
N GLU A 583 24.05 4.34 37.90
CA GLU A 583 23.82 4.65 36.49
C GLU A 583 22.61 5.61 36.32
N PHE A 584 21.52 5.37 37.06
CA PHE A 584 20.34 6.26 37.07
C PHE A 584 20.55 7.61 37.75
N ALA A 585 21.53 7.73 38.63
CA ALA A 585 21.92 9.01 39.23
C ALA A 585 22.68 9.93 38.25
N SER A 586 23.08 9.43 37.09
CA SER A 586 23.66 10.23 36.01
C SER A 586 22.59 10.83 35.10
N THR A 587 22.97 11.78 34.23
CA THR A 587 22.07 12.36 33.22
C THR A 587 21.87 11.45 32.00
N LYS A 588 22.69 10.41 31.83
CA LYS A 588 22.74 9.58 30.60
C LYS A 588 21.42 8.88 30.27
N PRO A 589 20.72 8.19 31.20
CA PRO A 589 19.49 7.47 30.87
C PRO A 589 18.37 8.43 30.42
N TRP A 590 18.28 9.60 31.07
CA TRP A 590 17.27 10.62 30.75
C TRP A 590 17.54 11.28 29.41
N GLN A 591 18.80 11.47 29.06
CA GLN A 591 19.20 11.96 27.74
C GLN A 591 18.91 10.91 26.66
N ALA A 592 19.18 9.63 26.91
CA ALA A 592 18.86 8.54 25.98
C ALA A 592 17.35 8.45 25.68
N MET A 593 16.50 8.60 26.71
CA MET A 593 15.04 8.68 26.54
C MET A 593 14.66 9.86 25.63
N LEU A 594 15.23 11.04 25.87
CA LEU A 594 14.95 12.21 25.04
C LEU A 594 15.43 12.02 23.60
N ASP A 595 16.63 11.48 23.40
CA ASP A 595 17.19 11.27 22.07
C ASP A 595 16.32 10.30 21.26
N TYR A 596 15.81 9.24 21.89
CA TYR A 596 14.83 8.35 21.26
C TYR A 596 13.53 9.08 20.89
N LEU A 597 13.04 9.97 21.76
CA LEU A 597 11.83 10.75 21.50
C LEU A 597 12.04 11.82 20.40
N ARG A 598 13.26 12.34 20.22
CA ARG A 598 13.55 13.45 19.29
C ARG A 598 13.36 13.09 17.84
N GLU A 599 13.45 11.81 17.48
CA GLU A 599 13.15 11.33 16.12
C GLU A 599 11.68 11.57 15.75
N ASN A 600 10.82 11.76 16.75
CA ASN A 600 9.38 11.97 16.63
C ASN A 600 8.96 13.44 16.85
N LEU A 601 9.88 14.40 16.74
CA LEU A 601 9.64 15.83 16.94
C LEU A 601 10.09 16.66 15.74
N ASP A 602 9.26 17.62 15.33
CA ASP A 602 9.63 18.63 14.34
C ASP A 602 10.58 19.67 14.95
N ILE A 603 11.80 19.75 14.42
CA ILE A 603 12.84 20.68 14.85
C ILE A 603 13.14 21.65 13.70
N LEU A 604 13.12 22.95 14.01
CA LEU A 604 13.32 23.99 13.01
C LEU A 604 14.68 23.86 12.30
N GLY A 605 14.65 23.73 10.98
CA GLY A 605 15.85 23.58 10.14
C GLY A 605 16.39 22.14 10.05
N GLN A 606 15.61 21.14 10.49
CA GLN A 606 15.86 19.72 10.30
C GLN A 606 14.66 19.07 9.58
N GLY A 607 14.91 18.13 8.66
CA GLY A 607 13.85 17.42 7.92
C GLY A 607 13.42 18.09 6.61
N ILE A 608 12.26 17.67 6.08
CA ILE A 608 11.71 18.03 4.76
C ILE A 608 10.95 19.39 4.80
N PHE A 609 10.60 19.88 5.99
CA PHE A 609 9.83 21.13 6.19
C PHE A 609 10.66 22.19 6.91
N ASP A 610 11.50 22.89 6.15
CA ASP A 610 12.53 23.84 6.64
C ASP A 610 11.99 25.03 7.45
N GLN A 611 10.67 25.25 7.43
CA GLN A 611 10.01 26.48 7.89
C GLN A 611 9.17 26.31 9.17
N GLN A 612 9.01 25.09 9.70
CA GLN A 612 8.19 24.82 10.89
C GLN A 612 8.89 23.84 11.83
N GLY A 613 8.81 24.06 13.14
CA GLY A 613 9.41 23.18 14.16
C GLY A 613 9.86 23.91 15.43
N MET A 614 10.31 23.16 16.43
CA MET A 614 10.89 23.70 17.67
C MET A 614 12.18 24.48 17.40
N THR A 615 12.30 25.65 18.01
CA THR A 615 13.54 26.43 18.01
C THR A 615 14.64 25.76 18.85
N ALA A 616 15.90 26.08 18.59
CA ALA A 616 17.03 25.58 19.39
C ALA A 616 16.87 25.85 20.90
N THR A 617 16.28 26.99 21.27
CA THR A 617 15.97 27.31 22.69
C THR A 617 14.90 26.39 23.27
N GLN A 618 13.84 26.08 22.52
CA GLN A 618 12.81 25.13 22.97
C GLN A 618 13.39 23.72 23.12
N VAL A 619 14.27 23.29 22.21
CA VAL A 619 14.97 21.99 22.31
C VAL A 619 15.86 21.93 23.56
N GLU A 620 16.61 23.00 23.86
CA GLU A 620 17.42 23.07 25.08
C GLU A 620 16.55 23.03 26.35
N GLN A 621 15.43 23.76 26.36
CA GLN A 621 14.48 23.76 27.46
C GLN A 621 13.78 22.39 27.66
N LEU A 622 13.53 21.66 26.57
CA LEU A 622 13.02 20.29 26.63
C LEU A 622 14.08 19.33 27.20
N SER A 623 15.34 19.48 26.79
CA SER A 623 16.47 18.72 27.36
C SER A 623 16.66 18.97 28.86
N ASP A 624 16.54 20.22 29.29
CA ASP A 624 16.53 20.60 30.71
C ASP A 624 15.34 19.93 31.45
N TYR A 625 14.16 19.87 30.85
CA TYR A 625 13.01 19.17 31.44
C TYR A 625 13.24 17.67 31.66
N PHE A 626 14.03 17.01 30.82
CA PHE A 626 14.35 15.59 31.00
C PHE A 626 15.48 15.38 32.01
N THR A 627 16.51 16.23 31.99
CA THR A 627 17.79 15.94 32.67
C THR A 627 18.00 16.68 33.99
N ALA A 628 17.42 17.88 34.18
CA ALA A 628 17.65 18.69 35.37
C ALA A 628 16.83 18.22 36.58
N ASP A 629 17.37 18.43 37.78
CA ASP A 629 16.63 18.22 39.03
C ASP A 629 15.42 19.18 39.13
N GLU A 630 15.66 20.47 38.82
CA GLU A 630 14.64 21.53 38.81
C GLU A 630 14.57 22.17 37.41
N PRO A 631 13.60 21.76 36.57
CA PRO A 631 13.55 22.18 35.19
C PRO A 631 12.90 23.56 35.03
N GLN A 632 13.26 24.26 33.95
CA GLN A 632 12.74 25.59 33.62
C GLN A 632 11.28 25.56 33.17
N LEU A 633 10.91 24.55 32.38
CA LEU A 633 9.54 24.39 31.89
C LEU A 633 8.65 23.69 32.91
N THR A 634 7.42 24.17 33.00
CA THR A 634 6.34 23.47 33.70
C THR A 634 5.72 22.39 32.81
N GLN A 635 5.11 21.37 33.40
CA GLN A 635 4.46 20.28 32.64
C GLN A 635 3.45 20.79 31.59
N PRO A 636 2.55 21.76 31.87
CA PRO A 636 1.64 22.28 30.84
C PRO A 636 2.35 22.90 29.63
N GLN A 637 3.48 23.58 29.85
CA GLN A 637 4.27 24.17 28.76
C GLN A 637 4.92 23.08 27.90
N VAL A 638 5.36 21.99 28.51
CA VAL A 638 5.89 20.84 27.76
C VAL A 638 4.76 20.17 26.97
N ILE A 639 3.59 19.97 27.55
CA ILE A 639 2.42 19.41 26.83
C ILE A 639 2.09 20.25 25.59
N GLU A 640 2.09 21.58 25.70
CA GLU A 640 1.85 22.47 24.56
C GLU A 640 2.90 22.30 23.46
N LEU A 641 4.19 22.14 23.81
CA LEU A 641 5.25 21.83 22.85
C LEU A 641 4.99 20.50 22.12
N PHE A 642 4.61 19.45 22.85
CA PHE A 642 4.29 18.15 22.25
C PHE A 642 3.07 18.21 21.35
N GLN A 643 1.99 18.87 21.80
CA GLN A 643 0.81 19.06 20.97
C GLN A 643 1.13 19.80 19.68
N GLN A 644 2.07 20.75 19.70
CA GLN A 644 2.39 21.55 18.52
C GLN A 644 3.37 20.87 17.57
N TYR A 645 4.37 20.13 18.09
CA TYR A 645 5.54 19.71 17.29
C TYR A 645 5.83 18.21 17.33
N ALA A 646 5.13 17.41 18.13
CA ALA A 646 5.33 15.97 18.09
C ALA A 646 4.58 15.37 16.90
N HIS A 647 5.20 14.38 16.25
CA HIS A 647 4.58 13.62 15.18
C HIS A 647 3.36 12.88 15.72
N ARG A 648 2.26 13.01 14.98
CA ARG A 648 0.96 12.48 15.37
C ARG A 648 0.59 11.31 14.48
N GLU A 649 -0.13 10.37 15.07
CA GLU A 649 -0.85 9.35 14.32
C GLU A 649 -2.13 9.96 13.76
N GLU A 650 -1.99 10.62 12.62
CA GLU A 650 -3.13 11.21 11.89
C GLU A 650 -3.57 10.29 10.76
N VAL A 651 -4.88 10.10 10.65
CA VAL A 651 -5.51 9.52 9.47
C VAL A 651 -5.52 10.60 8.39
N VAL A 652 -4.61 10.48 7.44
CA VAL A 652 -4.50 11.37 6.29
C VAL A 652 -5.35 10.82 5.14
N ARG A 653 -6.29 11.64 4.64
CA ARG A 653 -7.15 11.33 3.48
C ARG A 653 -7.30 12.58 2.61
N GLY A 654 -6.45 12.69 1.59
CA GLY A 654 -6.35 13.90 0.79
C GLY A 654 -5.92 15.09 1.66
N PRO A 655 -6.63 16.23 1.66
CA PRO A 655 -6.28 17.39 2.48
C PRO A 655 -6.69 17.28 3.96
N LEU A 656 -7.33 16.17 4.38
CA LEU A 656 -7.82 16.00 5.74
C LEU A 656 -6.83 15.24 6.60
N ASN A 657 -6.49 15.85 7.72
CA ASN A 657 -5.75 15.25 8.81
C ASN A 657 -6.67 15.09 10.03
N MET A 658 -6.86 13.86 10.49
CA MET A 658 -7.74 13.54 11.60
C MET A 658 -6.99 12.74 12.64
N ASN A 659 -7.18 13.06 13.92
CA ASN A 659 -6.66 12.22 15.00
C ASN A 659 -7.24 10.81 14.89
N GLN A 660 -6.38 9.79 14.91
CA GLN A 660 -6.74 8.39 14.69
C GLN A 660 -7.66 7.80 15.77
N PHE A 661 -7.63 8.29 17.01
CA PHE A 661 -8.38 7.68 18.13
C PHE A 661 -9.70 8.39 18.43
N ASN A 662 -9.59 9.62 18.95
CA ASN A 662 -10.68 10.52 19.27
C ASN A 662 -10.08 11.91 19.54
N GLN A 663 -10.91 12.95 19.56
CA GLN A 663 -10.44 14.33 19.77
C GLN A 663 -9.90 14.64 21.18
N GLN A 664 -10.15 13.82 22.20
CA GLN A 664 -9.69 14.04 23.59
C GLN A 664 -8.34 13.40 23.90
N GLN A 665 -7.91 12.40 23.13
CA GLN A 665 -6.62 11.75 23.27
C GLN A 665 -5.89 11.79 21.93
N ILE A 666 -4.83 12.59 21.85
CA ILE A 666 -3.97 12.69 20.66
C ILE A 666 -3.18 11.38 20.50
N GLY A 667 -3.23 10.80 19.30
CA GLY A 667 -2.31 9.74 18.90
C GLY A 667 -0.95 10.33 18.59
N TYR A 668 0.08 9.92 19.33
CA TYR A 668 1.46 10.32 19.08
C TYR A 668 2.21 9.13 18.49
N HIS A 669 3.05 9.37 17.49
CA HIS A 669 3.73 8.29 16.77
C HIS A 669 4.62 7.44 17.69
N PHE A 670 5.33 8.09 18.63
CA PHE A 670 6.11 7.40 19.66
C PHE A 670 5.25 6.56 20.65
N LEU A 671 3.92 6.55 20.58
CA LEU A 671 3.06 5.70 21.42
C LEU A 671 2.20 4.74 20.59
N SER A 672 2.68 4.37 19.39
CA SER A 672 1.95 3.51 18.44
C SER A 672 1.79 2.05 18.92
N ASP A 673 1.14 1.24 18.07
CA ASP A 673 0.61 -0.08 18.41
C ASP A 673 1.52 -1.28 18.13
N HIS A 674 2.51 -1.14 17.26
CA HIS A 674 3.12 -2.31 16.58
C HIS A 674 4.59 -2.58 16.92
N ASP A 675 5.32 -1.59 17.46
CA ASP A 675 6.73 -1.73 17.88
C ASP A 675 6.96 -1.06 19.25
N ASP A 676 8.18 -1.15 19.80
CA ASP A 676 8.62 -0.41 20.99
C ASP A 676 8.81 1.09 20.72
N ASN A 677 7.73 1.75 20.37
CA ASN A 677 7.75 3.15 19.99
C ASN A 677 8.08 4.07 21.19
N TYR A 678 7.87 3.62 22.43
CA TYR A 678 8.43 4.22 23.66
C TYR A 678 8.20 3.37 24.95
N GLN A 679 7.78 2.11 24.83
CA GLN A 679 7.35 1.27 25.96
C GLN A 679 8.48 1.12 26.99
N ARG A 680 9.72 0.85 26.56
CA ARG A 680 10.86 0.70 27.48
C ARG A 680 11.14 1.95 28.30
N CYS A 681 11.00 3.13 27.70
CA CYS A 681 11.06 4.41 28.42
C CYS A 681 9.96 4.55 29.49
N LEU A 682 8.73 4.12 29.17
CA LEU A 682 7.61 4.11 30.10
C LEU A 682 7.85 3.14 31.26
N LEU A 683 8.37 1.93 30.98
CA LEU A 683 8.68 0.91 31.99
C LEU A 683 9.78 1.36 32.94
N ILE A 684 10.84 2.00 32.43
CA ILE A 684 11.88 2.64 33.27
C ILE A 684 11.22 3.60 34.26
N CYS A 685 10.39 4.53 33.77
CA CYS A 685 9.71 5.49 34.63
C CYS A 685 8.82 4.79 35.66
N PHE A 686 7.98 3.85 35.21
CA PHE A 686 7.00 3.13 36.02
C PHE A 686 7.65 2.33 37.16
N TRP A 687 8.67 1.53 36.86
CA TRP A 687 9.38 0.72 37.85
C TRP A 687 10.13 1.59 38.87
N LEU A 688 10.76 2.69 38.43
CA LEU A 688 11.48 3.61 39.31
C LEU A 688 10.57 4.44 40.23
N LEU A 689 9.24 4.50 40.00
CA LEU A 689 8.30 5.11 40.94
C LEU A 689 8.33 4.44 42.32
N LYS A 690 8.69 3.15 42.37
CA LYS A 690 8.77 2.35 43.62
C LYS A 690 10.12 2.48 44.32
N ALA A 691 11.09 3.22 43.76
CA ALA A 691 12.37 3.46 44.41
C ALA A 691 12.23 4.17 45.78
N PRO A 692 13.21 4.05 46.68
CA PRO A 692 13.25 4.80 47.94
C PRO A 692 13.14 6.33 47.74
N LYS A 693 12.55 7.04 48.72
CA LYS A 693 12.29 8.49 48.62
C LYS A 693 13.56 9.35 48.52
N ASP A 694 14.69 8.82 48.97
CA ASP A 694 16.02 9.44 48.97
C ASP A 694 16.80 9.24 47.67
N CYS A 695 16.29 8.43 46.73
CA CYS A 695 16.88 8.29 45.41
C CYS A 695 16.54 9.52 44.55
N ALA A 696 17.56 10.28 44.14
CA ALA A 696 17.38 11.52 43.35
C ALA A 696 16.54 11.26 42.09
N PHE A 697 16.92 10.25 41.30
CA PHE A 697 16.26 9.85 40.04
C PHE A 697 14.76 9.53 40.15
N LYS A 698 14.23 9.27 41.36
CA LYS A 698 12.80 9.03 41.56
C LYS A 698 11.96 10.25 41.16
N GLN A 699 12.46 11.46 41.41
CA GLN A 699 11.73 12.68 41.05
C GLN A 699 11.68 12.86 39.54
N GLN A 700 12.79 12.61 38.83
CA GLN A 700 12.85 12.59 37.37
C GLN A 700 11.87 11.58 36.78
N ALA A 701 11.95 10.30 37.21
CA ALA A 701 11.04 9.24 36.76
C ALA A 701 9.57 9.62 36.97
N LYS A 702 9.22 10.19 38.13
CA LYS A 702 7.86 10.65 38.41
C LYS A 702 7.41 11.79 37.50
N ARG A 703 8.27 12.78 37.23
CA ARG A 703 7.97 13.92 36.36
C ARG A 703 7.69 13.47 34.92
N LEU A 704 8.53 12.58 34.39
CA LEU A 704 8.38 12.05 33.03
C LEU A 704 7.18 11.11 32.93
N TRP A 705 6.95 10.24 33.92
CA TRP A 705 5.74 9.43 34.01
C TRP A 705 4.46 10.28 33.96
N GLN A 706 4.40 11.34 34.78
CA GLN A 706 3.23 12.22 34.80
C GLN A 706 3.03 12.96 33.48
N LEU A 707 4.10 13.32 32.77
CA LEU A 707 4.01 13.92 31.44
C LEU A 707 3.38 12.93 30.45
N MET A 708 3.88 11.70 30.40
CA MET A 708 3.36 10.66 29.48
C MET A 708 1.89 10.35 29.76
N VAL A 709 1.51 10.16 31.04
CA VAL A 709 0.11 9.94 31.43
C VAL A 709 -0.79 11.13 31.04
N ALA A 710 -0.29 12.36 31.11
CA ALA A 710 -1.07 13.53 30.71
C ALA A 710 -1.25 13.66 29.18
N LEU A 711 -0.29 13.17 28.40
CA LEU A 711 -0.35 13.21 26.93
C LEU A 711 -1.32 12.17 26.36
N ALA A 712 -1.24 10.92 26.83
CA ALA A 712 -2.05 9.82 26.29
C ALA A 712 -2.33 8.74 27.36
N PRO A 713 -3.23 8.99 28.33
CA PRO A 713 -3.37 8.14 29.52
C PRO A 713 -3.80 6.70 29.22
N VAL A 714 -4.72 6.49 28.27
CA VAL A 714 -5.18 5.14 27.90
C VAL A 714 -4.07 4.38 27.17
N ARG A 715 -3.31 5.07 26.31
CA ARG A 715 -2.16 4.47 25.59
C ARG A 715 -1.03 4.09 26.52
N VAL A 716 -0.65 4.97 27.45
CA VAL A 716 0.34 4.65 28.48
C VAL A 716 -0.11 3.48 29.35
N THR A 717 -1.40 3.41 29.69
CA THR A 717 -1.97 2.27 30.43
C THR A 717 -1.77 0.96 29.67
N ARG A 718 -2.07 0.94 28.37
CA ARG A 718 -1.90 -0.24 27.52
C ARG A 718 -0.43 -0.71 27.49
N LEU A 719 0.48 0.18 27.09
CA LEU A 719 1.90 -0.13 26.89
C LEU A 719 2.55 -0.70 28.16
N VAL A 720 2.24 -0.14 29.33
CA VAL A 720 2.76 -0.67 30.60
C VAL A 720 2.07 -1.97 31.00
N SER A 721 0.79 -2.15 30.69
CA SER A 721 0.07 -3.39 31.01
C SER A 721 0.50 -4.56 30.15
N GLN A 722 0.94 -4.32 28.91
CA GLN A 722 1.50 -5.35 28.02
C GLN A 722 2.74 -6.04 28.63
N ALA A 723 3.57 -5.32 29.38
CA ALA A 723 4.71 -5.92 30.10
C ALA A 723 4.33 -6.92 31.20
N TYR A 724 3.05 -6.97 31.58
CA TYR A 724 2.50 -7.94 32.53
C TYR A 724 1.49 -8.88 31.86
N SER A 725 1.38 -8.81 30.54
CA SER A 725 0.48 -9.63 29.75
C SER A 725 1.15 -10.93 29.35
N THR A 726 0.38 -12.02 29.30
CA THR A 726 0.80 -13.31 28.71
C THR A 726 0.77 -13.29 27.18
N ASN A 727 0.30 -12.20 26.58
CA ASN A 727 0.23 -11.99 25.14
C ASN A 727 0.90 -10.65 24.78
N GLY A 728 1.75 -10.61 23.74
CA GLY A 728 2.42 -9.38 23.28
C GLY A 728 1.47 -8.39 22.58
N TYR A 729 0.43 -8.89 21.91
CA TYR A 729 -0.48 -8.10 21.08
C TYR A 729 -1.67 -7.52 21.87
N HIS A 730 -2.16 -8.26 22.87
CA HIS A 730 -3.30 -7.90 23.72
C HIS A 730 -2.94 -7.98 25.20
N VAL A 731 -3.70 -7.30 26.07
CA VAL A 731 -3.46 -7.37 27.52
C VAL A 731 -4.33 -8.45 28.14
N GLU A 732 -3.71 -9.59 28.43
CA GLU A 732 -4.31 -10.78 29.02
C GLU A 732 -3.58 -11.17 30.31
N PHE A 733 -4.32 -11.65 31.31
CA PHE A 733 -3.76 -12.10 32.58
C PHE A 733 -4.18 -13.56 32.82
N ASP A 734 -3.29 -14.36 33.41
CA ASP A 734 -3.54 -15.77 33.71
C ASP A 734 -4.79 -16.00 34.58
N ASP A 735 -5.07 -15.07 35.51
CA ASP A 735 -6.31 -15.08 36.27
C ASP A 735 -6.84 -13.67 36.61
N GLY A 736 -8.11 -13.62 37.03
CA GLY A 736 -8.78 -12.37 37.39
C GLY A 736 -8.25 -11.71 38.67
N ALA A 737 -7.52 -12.41 39.53
CA ALA A 737 -6.92 -11.81 40.73
C ALA A 737 -5.68 -10.98 40.36
N ASP A 738 -4.87 -11.46 39.42
CA ASP A 738 -3.71 -10.72 38.90
C ASP A 738 -4.14 -9.47 38.13
N ALA A 739 -5.17 -9.58 37.29
CA ALA A 739 -5.77 -8.43 36.63
C ALA A 739 -6.28 -7.38 37.66
N LEU A 740 -6.93 -7.84 38.74
CA LEU A 740 -7.40 -6.96 39.82
C LEU A 740 -6.24 -6.30 40.58
N GLU A 741 -5.18 -7.03 40.91
CA GLU A 741 -3.99 -6.47 41.56
C GLU A 741 -3.35 -5.40 40.66
N HIS A 742 -3.19 -5.71 39.37
CA HIS A 742 -2.57 -4.80 38.41
C HIS A 742 -3.36 -3.50 38.27
N TYR A 743 -4.65 -3.57 37.93
CA TYR A 743 -5.45 -2.37 37.68
C TYR A 743 -5.83 -1.63 38.97
N ARG A 744 -6.24 -2.34 40.03
CA ARG A 744 -6.77 -1.69 41.24
C ARG A 744 -5.71 -1.30 42.27
N ILE A 745 -4.50 -1.84 42.16
CA ILE A 745 -3.41 -1.51 43.09
C ILE A 745 -2.26 -0.87 42.32
N ARG A 746 -1.63 -1.57 41.37
CA ARG A 746 -0.39 -1.08 40.74
C ARG A 746 -0.61 0.19 39.93
N MET A 747 -1.61 0.22 39.05
CA MET A 747 -1.88 1.35 38.16
C MET A 747 -2.44 2.58 38.89
N LEU A 748 -3.37 2.38 39.82
CA LEU A 748 -3.88 3.47 40.67
C LEU A 748 -2.79 4.07 41.56
N ASP A 749 -1.90 3.25 42.15
CA ASP A 749 -0.76 3.74 42.93
C ASP A 749 0.26 4.50 42.08
N ALA A 750 0.38 4.17 40.79
CA ALA A 750 1.20 4.90 39.84
C ALA A 750 0.57 6.25 39.44
N GLY A 751 -0.68 6.53 39.82
CA GLY A 751 -1.35 7.80 39.60
C GLY A 751 -2.13 7.89 38.29
N ILE A 752 -2.45 6.76 37.65
CA ILE A 752 -3.41 6.72 36.54
C ILE A 752 -4.83 6.89 37.11
N ASP A 753 -5.63 7.78 36.53
CA ASP A 753 -7.00 8.00 36.97
C ASP A 753 -7.88 6.77 36.67
N ARG A 754 -8.83 6.49 37.57
CA ARG A 754 -9.77 5.36 37.46
C ARG A 754 -10.56 5.41 36.14
N ALA A 755 -10.91 6.60 35.67
CA ALA A 755 -11.66 6.78 34.42
C ALA A 755 -10.91 6.16 33.24
N TYR A 756 -9.60 6.44 33.11
CA TYR A 756 -8.78 5.94 32.01
C TYR A 756 -8.57 4.42 32.09
N LEU A 757 -8.40 3.88 33.30
CA LEU A 757 -8.26 2.43 33.51
C LEU A 757 -9.54 1.68 33.09
N GLN A 758 -10.70 2.14 33.55
CA GLN A 758 -11.98 1.49 33.20
C GLN A 758 -12.27 1.57 31.70
N ALA A 759 -11.97 2.70 31.07
CA ALA A 759 -12.14 2.84 29.63
C ALA A 759 -11.18 1.95 28.84
N PHE A 760 -9.92 1.85 29.27
CA PHE A 760 -8.96 0.90 28.72
C PHE A 760 -9.49 -0.54 28.82
N GLN A 761 -9.95 -0.98 29.99
CA GLN A 761 -10.50 -2.31 30.19
C GLN A 761 -11.70 -2.60 29.28
N VAL A 762 -12.66 -1.67 29.16
CA VAL A 762 -13.79 -1.80 28.22
C VAL A 762 -13.31 -1.91 26.77
N SER A 763 -12.25 -1.19 26.39
CA SER A 763 -11.69 -1.29 25.04
C SER A 763 -11.00 -2.62 24.73
N GLN A 764 -10.49 -3.32 25.75
CA GLN A 764 -9.86 -4.64 25.59
C GLN A 764 -10.88 -5.75 25.38
N CYS A 765 -12.06 -5.69 26.02
CA CYS A 765 -13.12 -6.70 25.87
C CYS A 765 -13.62 -6.90 24.42
N ARG A 766 -13.29 -6.00 23.49
CA ARG A 766 -13.64 -6.11 22.05
C ARG A 766 -12.51 -6.70 21.20
N LEU A 767 -11.26 -6.59 21.63
CA LEU A 767 -10.11 -7.11 20.89
C LEU A 767 -9.95 -8.61 21.12
N ASN A 768 -10.27 -9.06 22.34
CA ASN A 768 -10.23 -10.48 22.72
C ASN A 768 -11.57 -11.14 22.41
N ASN A 769 -11.86 -11.48 21.14
CA ASN A 769 -13.02 -12.32 20.76
C ASN A 769 -13.12 -13.67 21.54
N TYR A 770 -12.16 -13.96 22.42
CA TYR A 770 -12.05 -15.12 23.29
C TYR A 770 -12.51 -14.88 24.74
N ASP A 771 -12.52 -13.65 25.25
CA ASP A 771 -13.03 -13.32 26.60
C ASP A 771 -14.54 -13.07 26.53
N GLY A 772 -15.31 -13.89 27.25
CA GLY A 772 -16.73 -14.13 26.96
C GLY A 772 -17.65 -12.88 27.01
N PRO A 773 -18.77 -12.89 26.25
CA PRO A 773 -19.85 -11.90 26.28
C PRO A 773 -20.34 -11.46 27.67
N GLU A 774 -20.11 -12.30 28.66
CA GLU A 774 -20.46 -12.14 30.07
C GLU A 774 -19.66 -11.00 30.74
N GLU A 775 -18.35 -10.89 30.48
CA GLU A 775 -17.53 -9.82 31.08
C GLU A 775 -17.91 -8.45 30.52
N TYR A 776 -18.16 -8.37 29.22
CA TYR A 776 -18.65 -7.14 28.60
C TYR A 776 -20.03 -6.75 29.13
N GLU A 777 -20.92 -7.72 29.35
CA GLU A 777 -22.21 -7.50 29.99
C GLU A 777 -22.08 -6.93 31.42
N GLU A 778 -21.08 -7.37 32.20
CA GLU A 778 -20.82 -6.80 33.53
C GLU A 778 -20.45 -5.31 33.46
N TRP A 779 -19.73 -4.87 32.42
CA TRP A 779 -19.41 -3.45 32.24
C TRP A 779 -20.66 -2.61 31.96
N LEU A 780 -21.61 -3.15 31.20
CA LEU A 780 -22.93 -2.52 31.01
C LEU A 780 -23.68 -2.40 32.34
N ASP A 781 -23.61 -3.42 33.18
CA ASP A 781 -24.27 -3.44 34.50
C ASP A 781 -23.62 -2.47 35.48
N LYS A 782 -22.28 -2.39 35.48
CA LYS A 782 -21.51 -1.40 36.25
C LYS A 782 -21.91 0.01 35.85
N PHE A 783 -22.00 0.31 34.55
CA PHE A 783 -22.42 1.62 34.06
C PHE A 783 -23.86 1.95 34.46
N ALA A 784 -24.76 0.96 34.49
CA ALA A 784 -26.17 1.16 34.80
C ALA A 784 -26.44 1.71 36.22
N HIS A 785 -25.43 1.77 37.09
CA HIS A 785 -25.50 2.40 38.40
C HIS A 785 -25.31 3.93 38.40
N ILE A 786 -25.01 4.56 37.27
CA ILE A 786 -24.78 6.03 37.16
C ILE A 786 -25.96 6.87 37.68
N ASP A 787 -27.19 6.39 37.49
CA ASP A 787 -28.44 7.01 37.92
C ASP A 787 -29.09 6.26 39.10
N SER A 788 -28.37 5.33 39.74
CA SER A 788 -28.89 4.51 40.84
C SER A 788 -29.24 5.38 42.05
N ASP A 789 -30.45 5.23 42.59
CA ASP A 789 -30.89 5.89 43.83
C ASP A 789 -30.44 5.16 45.11
N ASP A 790 -29.64 4.09 44.99
CA ASP A 790 -29.20 3.29 46.15
C ASP A 790 -28.41 4.15 47.16
N GLN A 791 -28.95 4.25 48.38
CA GLN A 791 -28.36 4.97 49.52
C GLN A 791 -27.58 4.04 50.45
N SER A 792 -27.38 2.76 50.08
CA SER A 792 -26.50 1.85 50.80
C SER A 792 -25.06 2.37 50.82
N VAL A 793 -24.20 1.78 51.65
CA VAL A 793 -22.77 2.14 51.70
C VAL A 793 -22.06 1.89 50.35
N PHE A 794 -22.59 0.97 49.54
CA PHE A 794 -22.02 0.61 48.23
C PHE A 794 -22.58 1.45 47.08
N GLY A 795 -23.81 1.98 47.19
CA GLY A 795 -24.45 2.79 46.14
C GLY A 795 -23.62 3.99 45.68
N PRO A 796 -23.09 4.85 46.58
CA PRO A 796 -22.22 5.96 46.20
C PRO A 796 -20.90 5.54 45.54
N LEU A 797 -20.37 4.36 45.88
CA LEU A 797 -19.14 3.84 45.26
C LEU A 797 -19.41 3.40 43.82
N GLN A 798 -20.48 2.63 43.61
CA GLN A 798 -20.92 2.18 42.29
C GLN A 798 -21.25 3.36 41.37
N ARG A 799 -21.90 4.40 41.90
CA ARG A 799 -22.18 5.63 41.12
C ARG A 799 -20.90 6.33 40.68
N ARG A 800 -19.93 6.47 41.58
CA ARG A 800 -18.61 7.05 41.25
C ARG A 800 -17.85 6.23 40.21
N ASP A 801 -17.95 4.90 40.28
CA ASP A 801 -17.34 4.02 39.28
C ASP A 801 -17.99 4.17 37.91
N ALA A 802 -19.31 4.32 37.86
CA ALA A 802 -20.03 4.58 36.62
C ALA A 802 -19.74 5.98 36.04
N GLU A 803 -19.65 7.01 36.90
CA GLU A 803 -19.24 8.38 36.52
C GLU A 803 -17.82 8.40 35.96
N ALA A 804 -16.89 7.68 36.59
CA ALA A 804 -15.51 7.54 36.11
C ALA A 804 -15.47 6.84 34.73
N LEU A 805 -16.21 5.76 34.54
CA LEU A 805 -16.32 5.09 33.25
C LEU A 805 -16.90 6.02 32.19
N HIS A 806 -17.97 6.77 32.49
CA HIS A 806 -18.55 7.75 31.56
C HIS A 806 -17.52 8.80 31.12
N GLN A 807 -16.73 9.33 32.04
CA GLN A 807 -15.64 10.25 31.72
C GLN A 807 -14.57 9.59 30.85
N GLY A 808 -14.16 8.37 31.19
CA GLY A 808 -13.09 7.64 30.52
C GLY A 808 -13.43 7.22 29.09
N LEU A 809 -14.70 6.85 28.82
CA LEU A 809 -15.16 6.43 27.48
C LEU A 809 -14.92 7.49 26.39
N ARG A 810 -14.71 8.76 26.76
CA ARG A 810 -14.38 9.84 25.81
C ARG A 810 -12.92 9.84 25.35
N TYR A 811 -12.06 9.04 25.98
CA TYR A 811 -10.62 8.91 25.68
C TYR A 811 -10.24 7.63 24.93
N ILE A 812 -11.20 6.76 24.61
CA ILE A 812 -11.00 5.57 23.77
C ILE A 812 -11.49 5.80 22.33
N ASN A 813 -11.24 4.84 21.44
CA ASN A 813 -11.70 4.88 20.05
C ASN A 813 -13.18 5.24 19.95
N GLU A 814 -13.51 6.16 19.04
CA GLU A 814 -14.89 6.60 18.82
C GLU A 814 -15.83 5.43 18.50
N SER A 815 -15.38 4.49 17.68
CA SER A 815 -16.17 3.31 17.29
C SER A 815 -16.49 2.42 18.50
N THR A 816 -15.51 2.18 19.38
CA THR A 816 -15.69 1.39 20.61
C THR A 816 -16.64 2.10 21.59
N LYS A 817 -16.51 3.43 21.75
CA LYS A 817 -17.43 4.22 22.59
C LYS A 817 -18.87 4.10 22.09
N THR A 818 -19.08 4.26 20.78
CA THR A 818 -20.41 4.19 20.16
C THR A 818 -21.04 2.81 20.32
N GLU A 819 -20.25 1.76 20.10
CA GLU A 819 -20.72 0.38 20.26
C GLU A 819 -21.08 0.07 21.71
N PHE A 820 -20.32 0.58 22.69
CA PHE A 820 -20.67 0.47 24.11
C PHE A 820 -22.06 1.04 24.41
N TYR A 821 -22.34 2.25 23.96
CA TYR A 821 -23.66 2.85 24.15
C TYR A 821 -24.77 2.14 23.39
N ARG A 822 -24.51 1.65 22.17
CA ARG A 822 -25.45 0.84 21.41
C ARG A 822 -25.89 -0.38 22.21
N ARG A 823 -24.93 -1.13 22.78
CA ARG A 823 -25.22 -2.32 23.61
C ARG A 823 -25.88 -1.95 24.94
N LEU A 824 -25.49 -0.83 25.55
CA LEU A 824 -26.15 -0.31 26.75
C LEU A 824 -27.63 -0.03 26.49
N LEU A 825 -28.00 0.56 25.35
CA LEU A 825 -29.39 0.85 24.99
C LEU A 825 -30.22 -0.42 24.72
N LEU A 826 -29.60 -1.47 24.18
CA LEU A 826 -30.28 -2.77 24.01
C LEU A 826 -30.64 -3.39 25.35
N LYS A 827 -29.74 -3.31 26.35
CA LYS A 827 -29.99 -3.86 27.70
C LYS A 827 -30.88 -2.95 28.55
N TYR A 828 -30.61 -1.65 28.50
CA TYR A 828 -31.20 -0.63 29.37
C TYR A 828 -31.72 0.56 28.54
N PRO A 829 -32.91 0.44 27.91
CA PRO A 829 -33.47 1.49 27.05
C PRO A 829 -33.66 2.86 27.73
N ARG A 830 -33.68 2.91 29.07
CA ARG A 830 -33.78 4.14 29.86
C ARG A 830 -32.65 5.15 29.60
N PHE A 831 -31.50 4.68 29.11
CA PHE A 831 -30.36 5.56 28.80
C PHE A 831 -30.48 6.29 27.45
N SER A 832 -31.63 6.20 26.78
CA SER A 832 -31.85 6.87 25.48
C SER A 832 -31.54 8.37 25.53
N GLU A 833 -31.99 9.10 26.56
CA GLU A 833 -31.73 10.55 26.67
C GLU A 833 -30.25 10.86 26.90
N LEU A 834 -29.55 10.08 27.73
CA LEU A 834 -28.12 10.23 27.98
C LEU A 834 -27.34 10.05 26.68
N TYR A 835 -27.66 9.00 25.92
CA TYR A 835 -26.97 8.76 24.66
C TYR A 835 -27.29 9.82 23.59
N GLN A 836 -28.52 10.34 23.55
CA GLN A 836 -28.86 11.42 22.62
C GLN A 836 -28.00 12.68 22.84
N GLN A 837 -27.53 12.94 24.06
CA GLN A 837 -26.59 14.04 24.33
C GLN A 837 -25.22 13.80 23.71
N GLU A 838 -24.69 12.57 23.82
CA GLU A 838 -23.42 12.19 23.19
C GLU A 838 -23.54 12.18 21.65
N LEU A 839 -24.63 11.63 21.12
CA LEU A 839 -24.91 11.57 19.68
C LEU A 839 -25.02 12.96 19.03
N ASN A 840 -25.58 13.95 19.75
CA ASN A 840 -25.62 15.33 19.28
C ASN A 840 -24.23 15.97 19.13
N THR A 841 -23.20 15.39 19.74
CA THR A 841 -21.79 15.79 19.58
C THR A 841 -21.11 14.98 18.48
N ASP A 842 -21.33 13.67 18.44
CA ASP A 842 -20.63 12.75 17.52
C ASP A 842 -21.17 12.81 16.07
N LEU A 843 -22.49 12.97 15.89
CA LEU A 843 -23.13 12.97 14.57
C LEU A 843 -22.67 14.14 13.68
N PRO A 844 -22.62 15.41 14.15
CA PRO A 844 -22.13 16.50 13.32
C PRO A 844 -20.67 16.32 12.90
N GLN A 845 -19.83 15.74 13.76
CA GLN A 845 -18.43 15.47 13.43
C GLN A 845 -18.29 14.40 12.36
N ALA A 846 -19.02 13.28 12.49
CA ALA A 846 -19.02 12.22 11.48
C ALA A 846 -19.59 12.71 10.13
N LEU A 847 -20.66 13.52 10.16
CA LEU A 847 -21.23 14.15 8.97
C LEU A 847 -20.24 15.10 8.32
N LEU A 848 -19.58 15.97 9.08
CA LEU A 848 -18.59 16.91 8.56
C LEU A 848 -17.44 16.16 7.87
N ARG A 849 -16.90 15.11 8.51
CA ARG A 849 -15.84 14.28 7.90
C ARG A 849 -16.33 13.63 6.61
N SER A 850 -17.53 13.03 6.60
CA SER A 850 -18.11 12.42 5.41
C SER A 850 -18.31 13.44 4.28
N ILE A 851 -18.80 14.64 4.60
CA ILE A 851 -18.95 15.76 3.66
C ILE A 851 -17.59 16.17 3.13
N GLN A 852 -16.61 16.46 4.00
CA GLN A 852 -15.29 16.90 3.59
C GLN A 852 -14.56 15.85 2.75
N LEU A 853 -14.75 14.55 3.00
CA LEU A 853 -14.18 13.47 2.18
C LEU A 853 -14.89 13.31 0.83
N SER A 854 -16.16 13.67 0.77
CA SER A 854 -17.02 13.51 -0.41
C SER A 854 -17.20 14.79 -1.23
N LEU A 855 -16.66 15.92 -0.74
CA LEU A 855 -16.88 17.22 -1.35
C LEU A 855 -16.21 17.28 -2.71
N ASN A 856 -16.99 17.66 -3.72
CA ASN A 856 -16.48 17.85 -5.06
C ASN A 856 -15.60 19.11 -5.18
N THR A 857 -14.69 19.06 -6.15
CA THR A 857 -14.17 20.27 -6.76
C THR A 857 -15.37 20.96 -7.43
N MET A 858 -15.66 22.20 -7.02
CA MET A 858 -16.76 22.98 -7.60
C MET A 858 -16.50 23.17 -9.09
N LYS A 859 -17.40 22.65 -9.94
CA LYS A 859 -17.29 22.82 -11.40
C LYS A 859 -17.62 24.26 -11.80
N TRP A 860 -17.06 24.72 -12.91
CA TRP A 860 -17.31 26.05 -13.43
C TRP A 860 -18.80 26.27 -13.73
N GLU A 861 -19.48 25.27 -14.29
CA GLU A 861 -20.90 25.34 -14.64
C GLU A 861 -21.77 25.57 -13.41
N ASP A 862 -21.50 24.85 -12.32
CA ASP A 862 -22.23 24.97 -11.06
C ASP A 862 -21.96 26.32 -10.38
N PHE A 863 -20.70 26.77 -10.42
CA PHE A 863 -20.29 28.08 -9.91
C PHE A 863 -21.01 29.20 -10.67
N ASN A 864 -20.96 29.18 -12.00
CA ASN A 864 -21.61 30.15 -12.86
C ASN A 864 -23.14 30.11 -12.73
N ALA A 865 -23.74 28.93 -12.67
CA ALA A 865 -25.19 28.78 -12.48
C ALA A 865 -25.66 29.39 -11.16
N THR A 866 -24.91 29.15 -10.06
CA THR A 866 -25.21 29.72 -8.75
C THR A 866 -25.15 31.24 -8.77
N LEU A 867 -24.08 31.81 -9.34
CA LEU A 867 -23.95 33.27 -9.44
C LEU A 867 -24.99 33.89 -10.38
N THR A 868 -25.36 33.19 -11.45
CA THR A 868 -26.39 33.64 -12.39
C THR A 868 -27.77 33.69 -11.71
N ASP A 869 -28.12 32.67 -10.91
CA ASP A 869 -29.39 32.65 -10.18
C ASP A 869 -29.44 33.70 -9.05
N GLU A 870 -28.36 33.82 -8.27
CA GLU A 870 -28.33 34.73 -7.11
C GLU A 870 -28.14 36.21 -7.51
N PHE A 871 -27.36 36.49 -8.57
CA PHE A 871 -26.94 37.85 -8.94
C PHE A 871 -27.24 38.25 -10.39
N SER A 872 -27.91 37.40 -11.18
CA SER A 872 -28.23 37.67 -12.60
C SER A 872 -26.99 37.99 -13.45
N THR A 873 -25.90 37.26 -13.20
CA THR A 873 -24.63 37.44 -13.93
C THR A 873 -24.70 36.86 -15.34
N GLU A 874 -23.97 37.45 -16.28
CA GLU A 874 -23.82 36.92 -17.64
C GLU A 874 -22.38 36.50 -17.91
N PHE A 875 -22.18 35.28 -18.37
CA PHE A 875 -20.86 34.78 -18.78
C PHE A 875 -20.58 35.10 -20.24
N VAL A 876 -19.41 35.69 -20.51
CA VAL A 876 -18.98 36.05 -21.86
C VAL A 876 -17.50 35.78 -22.06
N GLU A 877 -17.09 35.49 -23.29
CA GLU A 877 -15.67 35.50 -23.65
C GLU A 877 -15.12 36.93 -23.66
N LEU A 878 -13.84 37.10 -23.33
CA LEU A 878 -13.22 38.43 -23.27
C LEU A 878 -13.14 39.14 -24.64
N ASN A 879 -13.40 38.42 -25.73
CA ASN A 879 -13.52 38.91 -27.10
C ASN A 879 -14.94 39.38 -27.48
N ASP A 880 -15.92 39.30 -26.56
CA ASP A 880 -17.31 39.68 -26.81
C ASP A 880 -17.41 41.16 -27.22
N GLU A 881 -18.10 41.42 -28.33
CA GLU A 881 -18.23 42.75 -28.93
C GLU A 881 -18.81 43.79 -27.96
N ARG A 882 -19.60 43.37 -26.96
CA ARG A 882 -20.19 44.23 -25.93
C ARG A 882 -19.16 44.86 -25.00
N LEU A 883 -18.05 44.17 -24.75
CA LEU A 883 -16.96 44.67 -23.91
C LEU A 883 -16.23 45.85 -24.56
N ALA A 884 -16.21 45.91 -25.89
CA ALA A 884 -15.61 47.02 -26.65
C ALA A 884 -16.47 48.29 -26.71
N LEU A 885 -17.74 48.22 -26.28
CA LEU A 885 -18.68 49.36 -26.35
C LEU A 885 -18.42 50.43 -25.30
N LYS A 886 -17.71 50.10 -24.22
CA LYS A 886 -17.45 50.99 -23.07
C LYS A 886 -15.97 50.91 -22.67
N PRO A 887 -15.37 52.00 -22.14
CA PRO A 887 -14.04 51.95 -21.56
C PRO A 887 -14.03 51.08 -20.28
N HIS A 888 -12.88 50.52 -19.94
CA HIS A 888 -12.68 49.71 -18.71
C HIS A 888 -11.96 50.54 -17.64
N GLN A 889 -12.44 50.51 -16.40
CA GLN A 889 -11.82 51.18 -15.25
C GLN A 889 -11.66 50.19 -14.10
N VAL A 890 -10.48 50.15 -13.47
CA VAL A 890 -10.26 49.30 -12.29
C VAL A 890 -10.90 49.94 -11.06
N SER A 891 -11.73 49.19 -10.34
CA SER A 891 -12.35 49.65 -9.11
C SER A 891 -11.32 49.93 -8.01
N GLU A 892 -11.60 50.88 -7.12
CA GLU A 892 -10.81 51.07 -5.89
C GLU A 892 -10.94 49.87 -4.94
N GLN A 893 -12.03 49.10 -5.08
CA GLN A 893 -12.32 47.91 -4.28
C GLN A 893 -11.82 46.60 -4.92
N PHE A 894 -10.99 46.68 -5.97
CA PHE A 894 -10.48 45.50 -6.68
C PHE A 894 -9.90 44.44 -5.73
N ARG A 895 -10.36 43.19 -5.85
CA ARG A 895 -9.83 42.03 -5.12
C ARG A 895 -9.13 41.09 -6.08
N THR A 896 -7.97 40.59 -5.62
CA THR A 896 -7.23 39.56 -6.37
C THR A 896 -7.85 38.21 -6.08
N LEU A 897 -8.21 37.47 -7.11
CA LEU A 897 -8.89 36.18 -7.01
C LEU A 897 -7.91 35.00 -6.83
N LYS A 898 -6.61 35.29 -6.69
CA LYS A 898 -5.52 34.31 -6.55
C LYS A 898 -5.67 33.42 -5.31
N ASP A 899 -6.37 33.89 -4.27
CA ASP A 899 -6.62 33.14 -3.04
C ASP A 899 -7.86 32.23 -3.13
N LEU A 900 -8.63 32.24 -4.24
CA LEU A 900 -9.77 31.32 -4.50
C LEU A 900 -9.33 29.91 -4.97
N SER A 901 -8.03 29.62 -4.93
CA SER A 901 -7.44 28.45 -5.59
C SER A 901 -7.49 27.19 -4.71
N PRO A 902 -8.56 26.38 -4.84
CA PRO A 902 -8.38 24.93 -4.97
C PRO A 902 -9.36 24.28 -5.98
N LEU A 903 -9.80 25.01 -7.01
CA LEU A 903 -10.66 24.47 -8.07
C LEU A 903 -9.84 24.20 -9.34
N ASP A 904 -10.11 23.11 -10.07
CA ASP A 904 -9.58 22.78 -11.42
C ASP A 904 -10.09 23.76 -12.51
N ILE A 905 -10.18 25.04 -12.17
CA ILE A 905 -10.60 26.12 -13.06
C ILE A 905 -9.39 27.02 -13.20
N ASP A 906 -9.02 27.34 -14.44
CA ASP A 906 -7.94 28.31 -14.71
C ASP A 906 -8.40 29.73 -14.34
N TRP A 907 -8.37 30.04 -13.04
CA TRP A 907 -8.69 31.37 -12.49
C TRP A 907 -7.75 32.45 -13.00
N GLN A 908 -6.61 32.09 -13.62
CA GLN A 908 -5.71 33.07 -14.24
C GLN A 908 -6.39 33.82 -15.39
N SER A 909 -7.48 33.25 -15.91
CA SER A 909 -8.24 33.71 -17.07
C SER A 909 -9.60 34.38 -16.71
N LEU A 910 -10.08 34.41 -15.46
CA LEU A 910 -11.40 34.98 -15.13
C LEU A 910 -11.36 36.45 -14.67
N TRP A 911 -12.29 37.26 -15.18
CA TRP A 911 -12.47 38.67 -14.81
C TRP A 911 -13.93 38.99 -14.42
N LEU A 912 -14.12 39.77 -13.35
CA LEU A 912 -15.43 40.23 -12.89
C LEU A 912 -15.62 41.71 -13.30
N LEU A 913 -16.62 41.96 -14.14
CA LEU A 913 -16.90 43.29 -14.70
C LEU A 913 -18.33 43.73 -14.34
N GLN A 914 -18.45 44.89 -13.72
CA GLN A 914 -19.73 45.52 -13.42
C GLN A 914 -20.04 46.63 -14.43
N ASP A 915 -21.29 46.69 -14.90
CA ASP A 915 -21.76 47.81 -15.70
C ASP A 915 -21.90 49.06 -14.82
N SER A 916 -21.14 50.12 -15.05
CA SER A 916 -21.29 51.41 -14.33
C SER A 916 -22.02 52.46 -15.18
N GLY A 917 -22.59 52.05 -16.31
CA GLY A 917 -23.33 52.88 -17.27
C GLY A 917 -22.43 53.44 -18.37
N ASP A 918 -21.47 54.30 -18.01
CA ASP A 918 -20.55 54.96 -18.95
C ASP A 918 -19.21 54.21 -19.14
N HIS A 919 -18.92 53.24 -18.27
CA HIS A 919 -17.74 52.37 -18.34
C HIS A 919 -18.04 50.98 -17.75
N TRP A 920 -17.17 50.01 -18.04
CA TRP A 920 -17.10 48.73 -17.32
C TRP A 920 -16.14 48.88 -16.13
N GLU A 921 -16.63 48.60 -14.93
CA GLU A 921 -15.82 48.62 -13.71
C GLU A 921 -15.29 47.22 -13.41
N ILE A 922 -13.96 47.08 -13.35
CA ILE A 922 -13.28 45.81 -13.06
C ILE A 922 -13.17 45.66 -11.54
N ILE A 923 -13.92 44.72 -10.99
CA ILE A 923 -14.05 44.51 -9.54
C ILE A 923 -13.19 43.34 -9.03
N GLY A 924 -12.80 42.40 -9.90
CA GLY A 924 -11.91 41.28 -9.53
C GLY A 924 -11.25 40.59 -10.72
N GLY A 925 -10.09 39.97 -10.47
CA GLY A 925 -9.30 39.19 -11.44
C GLY A 925 -8.06 38.55 -10.83
N SER A 926 -7.31 37.78 -11.62
CA SER A 926 -6.10 37.04 -11.19
C SER A 926 -4.97 37.95 -10.70
N GLU A 927 -4.87 39.13 -11.29
CA GLU A 927 -3.99 40.22 -10.86
C GLU A 927 -4.60 41.57 -11.25
N LYS A 928 -4.09 42.65 -10.65
CA LYS A 928 -4.52 43.99 -11.04
C LYS A 928 -4.02 44.26 -12.47
N PRO A 929 -4.90 44.51 -13.45
CA PRO A 929 -4.52 44.52 -14.85
C PRO A 929 -3.58 45.70 -15.14
N ALA A 930 -2.37 45.39 -15.62
CA ALA A 930 -1.36 46.38 -16.01
C ALA A 930 -1.56 46.92 -17.45
N LYS A 931 -2.35 46.20 -18.26
CA LYS A 931 -2.73 46.54 -19.63
C LYS A 931 -4.27 46.60 -19.73
N ALA A 932 -4.78 47.16 -20.82
CA ALA A 932 -6.22 47.12 -21.09
C ALA A 932 -6.67 45.65 -21.27
N LEU A 933 -7.83 45.30 -20.70
CA LEU A 933 -8.39 43.93 -20.69
C LEU A 933 -8.40 43.28 -22.09
N ASN A 934 -8.65 44.07 -23.13
CA ASN A 934 -8.63 43.64 -24.54
C ASN A 934 -7.26 43.17 -25.08
N GLN A 935 -6.21 43.13 -24.26
CA GLN A 935 -4.87 42.62 -24.61
C GLN A 935 -4.47 41.35 -23.81
N ILE A 936 -5.40 40.78 -23.05
CA ILE A 936 -5.21 39.61 -22.18
C ILE A 936 -6.24 38.53 -22.61
N GLY A 937 -5.87 37.24 -22.56
CA GLY A 937 -6.82 36.14 -22.82
C GLY A 937 -7.71 35.84 -21.61
N GLY A 938 -8.90 35.24 -21.82
CA GLY A 938 -9.71 34.69 -20.73
C GLY A 938 -11.24 34.84 -20.89
N PHE A 939 -11.94 34.83 -19.75
CA PHE A 939 -13.39 34.87 -19.61
C PHE A 939 -13.85 36.02 -18.70
N VAL A 940 -15.07 36.51 -18.90
CA VAL A 940 -15.65 37.62 -18.14
C VAL A 940 -17.02 37.24 -17.57
N LEU A 941 -17.22 37.50 -16.29
CA LEU A 941 -18.53 37.54 -15.65
C LEU A 941 -19.02 38.98 -15.62
N LEU A 942 -20.07 39.27 -16.39
CA LEU A 942 -20.74 40.56 -16.45
C LEU A 942 -21.81 40.66 -15.36
N VAL A 943 -21.83 41.80 -14.68
CA VAL A 943 -22.73 42.07 -13.55
C VAL A 943 -23.43 43.41 -13.75
N ASN A 944 -24.71 43.49 -13.40
CA ASN A 944 -25.47 44.73 -13.50
C ASN A 944 -25.06 45.76 -12.41
N ASN A 945 -25.34 47.04 -12.65
CA ASN A 945 -25.06 48.16 -11.75
C ASN A 945 -25.84 48.12 -10.42
N GLU A 946 -26.93 47.34 -10.36
CA GLU A 946 -27.76 47.19 -9.15
C GLU A 946 -27.20 46.17 -8.16
N VAL A 947 -26.24 45.34 -8.57
CA VAL A 947 -25.63 44.30 -7.73
C VAL A 947 -24.55 44.90 -6.82
N ASN A 948 -24.53 44.46 -5.57
CA ASN A 948 -23.47 44.84 -4.63
C ASN A 948 -22.20 44.01 -4.88
N SER A 949 -21.15 44.67 -5.37
CA SER A 949 -19.87 44.03 -5.73
C SER A 949 -19.13 43.40 -4.56
N ASP A 950 -19.23 43.97 -3.34
CA ASP A 950 -18.64 43.36 -2.14
C ASP A 950 -19.36 42.05 -1.78
N GLN A 951 -20.68 41.99 -1.95
CA GLN A 951 -21.46 40.76 -1.69
C GLN A 951 -21.18 39.67 -2.72
N LEU A 952 -21.06 40.05 -4.00
CA LEU A 952 -20.70 39.11 -5.07
C LEU A 952 -19.30 38.52 -4.83
N LEU A 953 -18.32 39.37 -4.54
CA LEU A 953 -16.94 38.94 -4.28
C LEU A 953 -16.88 38.01 -3.07
N GLN A 954 -17.52 38.39 -1.96
CA GLN A 954 -17.61 37.54 -0.77
C GLN A 954 -18.25 36.18 -1.10
N ARG A 955 -19.32 36.16 -1.90
CA ARG A 955 -19.96 34.91 -2.31
C ARG A 955 -19.05 34.05 -3.18
N CYS A 956 -18.24 34.66 -4.05
CA CYS A 956 -17.22 33.92 -4.82
C CYS A 956 -16.19 33.25 -3.90
N TYR A 957 -15.72 33.96 -2.86
CA TYR A 957 -14.83 33.37 -1.83
C TYR A 957 -15.50 32.19 -1.13
N GLU A 958 -16.72 32.38 -0.65
CA GLU A 958 -17.49 31.34 0.03
C GLU A 958 -17.73 30.09 -0.81
N LEU A 959 -18.03 30.24 -2.12
CA LEU A 959 -18.22 29.11 -3.03
C LEU A 959 -16.90 28.39 -3.37
N SER A 960 -15.77 29.10 -3.31
CA SER A 960 -14.45 28.48 -3.53
C SER A 960 -13.89 27.79 -2.27
N ASP A 961 -14.30 28.26 -1.09
CA ASP A 961 -13.80 27.77 0.19
C ASP A 961 -14.42 26.40 0.53
N ARG A 962 -13.56 25.39 0.63
CA ARG A 962 -13.95 24.00 0.94
C ARG A 962 -14.57 23.89 2.34
N ASP A 963 -14.02 24.59 3.33
CA ASP A 963 -14.49 24.52 4.70
C ASP A 963 -15.82 25.25 4.86
N PHE A 964 -15.96 26.40 4.20
CA PHE A 964 -17.24 27.11 4.15
C PHE A 964 -18.34 26.23 3.54
N ARG A 965 -18.11 25.66 2.35
CA ARG A 965 -19.11 24.78 1.69
C ARG A 965 -19.43 23.56 2.54
N SER A 966 -18.43 22.95 3.18
CA SER A 966 -18.62 21.79 4.06
C SER A 966 -19.49 22.13 5.26
N GLN A 967 -19.24 23.27 5.92
CA GLN A 967 -20.03 23.74 7.04
C GLN A 967 -21.45 24.13 6.60
N GLN A 968 -21.60 24.80 5.46
CA GLN A 968 -22.90 25.17 4.91
C GLN A 968 -23.78 23.94 4.64
N LEU A 969 -23.18 22.89 4.05
CA LEU A 969 -23.89 21.64 3.80
C LEU A 969 -24.22 20.90 5.10
N LEU A 970 -23.29 20.89 6.07
CA LEU A 970 -23.53 20.30 7.39
C LEU A 970 -24.73 20.96 8.06
N ASP A 971 -24.78 22.29 8.10
CA ASP A 971 -25.88 23.05 8.71
C ASP A 971 -27.21 22.75 8.01
N GLN A 972 -27.22 22.69 6.68
CA GLN A 972 -28.41 22.35 5.90
C GLN A 972 -28.90 20.93 6.18
N ILE A 973 -28.00 19.94 6.20
CA ILE A 973 -28.33 18.55 6.53
C ILE A 973 -28.85 18.45 7.96
N MET A 974 -28.19 19.08 8.93
CA MET A 974 -28.62 19.08 10.33
C MET A 974 -30.00 19.72 10.49
N SER A 975 -30.28 20.83 9.82
CA SER A 975 -31.61 21.47 9.79
C SER A 975 -32.67 20.55 9.18
N TYR A 976 -32.33 19.81 8.12
CA TYR A 976 -33.23 18.82 7.51
C TYR A 976 -33.52 17.66 8.46
N LEU A 977 -32.50 17.14 9.16
CA LEU A 977 -32.67 16.09 10.16
C LEU A 977 -33.59 16.55 11.30
N GLN A 978 -33.46 17.80 11.76
CA GLN A 978 -34.34 18.39 12.77
C GLN A 978 -35.75 18.67 12.25
N GLY A 979 -35.91 18.87 10.94
CA GLY A 979 -37.19 19.09 10.27
C GLY A 979 -37.51 20.54 9.99
N ASP A 980 -36.50 21.41 10.12
CA ASP A 980 -36.60 22.84 9.87
C ASP A 980 -36.31 23.19 8.39
N ALA A 981 -35.69 22.27 7.64
CA ALA A 981 -35.43 22.40 6.22
C ALA A 981 -36.21 21.40 5.35
N ASP A 982 -36.47 21.78 4.09
CA ASP A 982 -37.12 20.97 3.07
C ASP A 982 -36.18 19.92 2.45
N TYR A 983 -36.74 18.77 2.09
CA TYR A 983 -36.02 17.67 1.45
C TYR A 983 -35.46 18.03 0.06
N GLN A 984 -36.24 18.70 -0.79
CA GLN A 984 -35.84 18.98 -2.17
C GLN A 984 -34.65 19.95 -2.23
N THR A 985 -34.69 21.00 -1.42
CA THR A 985 -33.58 21.96 -1.27
C THR A 985 -32.33 21.27 -0.74
N THR A 986 -32.46 20.45 0.30
CA THR A 986 -31.33 19.72 0.89
C THR A 986 -30.73 18.70 -0.09
N LEU A 987 -31.57 17.98 -0.84
CA LEU A 987 -31.13 17.04 -1.86
C LEU A 987 -30.41 17.74 -3.01
N ALA A 988 -30.94 18.86 -3.49
CA ALA A 988 -30.32 19.64 -4.56
C ALA A 988 -28.93 20.14 -4.15
N MET A 989 -28.82 20.73 -2.96
CA MET A 989 -27.54 21.20 -2.43
C MET A 989 -26.55 20.05 -2.18
N SER A 990 -27.03 18.90 -1.67
CA SER A 990 -26.18 17.72 -1.48
C SER A 990 -25.66 17.18 -2.81
N LYS A 991 -26.50 17.12 -3.86
CA LYS A 991 -26.08 16.71 -5.21
C LYS A 991 -25.12 17.71 -5.86
N GLN A 992 -25.26 18.99 -5.53
CA GLN A 992 -24.38 20.05 -6.02
C GLN A 992 -22.97 19.95 -5.42
N TYR A 993 -22.85 19.59 -4.14
CA TYR A 993 -21.57 19.62 -3.41
C TYR A 993 -20.89 18.26 -3.21
N LEU A 994 -21.63 17.15 -3.29
CA LEU A 994 -21.06 15.82 -3.05
C LEU A 994 -20.77 15.11 -4.39
N HIS A 995 -19.55 14.60 -4.55
CA HIS A 995 -19.16 13.86 -5.75
C HIS A 995 -19.90 12.52 -5.83
N GLY A 996 -20.55 12.26 -6.97
CA GLY A 996 -21.30 11.01 -7.19
C GLY A 996 -20.43 9.76 -7.05
N GLU A 997 -19.24 9.76 -7.63
CA GLU A 997 -18.36 8.58 -7.59
C GLU A 997 -17.52 8.47 -6.30
N TYR A 998 -17.45 9.50 -5.46
CA TYR A 998 -16.58 9.51 -4.28
C TYR A 998 -17.32 9.70 -2.95
N LEU A 999 -18.65 9.51 -2.89
CA LEU A 999 -19.39 9.56 -1.63
C LEU A 999 -18.81 8.56 -0.60
N LYS A 1000 -18.15 9.09 0.44
CA LYS A 1000 -17.54 8.36 1.57
C LYS A 1000 -18.44 8.49 2.80
N VAL A 1001 -19.24 7.47 3.06
CA VAL A 1001 -20.16 7.40 4.23
C VAL A 1001 -19.61 6.57 5.39
N GLN A 1002 -18.64 5.72 5.12
CA GLN A 1002 -17.95 4.90 6.12
C GLN A 1002 -16.82 5.70 6.78
N ALA A 1003 -16.44 5.28 7.98
CA ALA A 1003 -15.29 5.86 8.67
C ALA A 1003 -14.01 5.72 7.81
N PRO A 1004 -13.14 6.74 7.78
CA PRO A 1004 -11.88 6.68 7.04
C PRO A 1004 -10.85 5.73 7.69
N ASP A 1005 -11.08 5.36 8.96
CA ASP A 1005 -10.30 4.45 9.78
C ASP A 1005 -11.25 3.70 10.74
N TYR A 1006 -10.94 2.45 11.08
CA TYR A 1006 -11.80 1.57 11.90
C TYR A 1006 -11.98 2.05 13.37
N ARG A 1007 -11.09 2.92 13.85
CA ARG A 1007 -11.12 3.49 15.20
C ARG A 1007 -12.09 4.68 15.31
N LEU A 1008 -12.44 5.29 14.17
CA LEU A 1008 -13.30 6.47 14.09
C LEU A 1008 -14.77 6.09 13.84
N ASN A 1009 -15.68 7.00 14.18
CA ASN A 1009 -17.09 6.84 13.83
C ASN A 1009 -17.35 7.20 12.36
N GLY A 1010 -18.06 6.31 11.67
CA GLY A 1010 -18.67 6.56 10.37
C GLY A 1010 -20.18 6.76 10.48
N LEU A 1011 -20.81 7.22 9.40
CA LEU A 1011 -22.27 7.37 9.36
C LEU A 1011 -22.97 6.01 9.37
N ASP A 1012 -22.32 4.98 8.84
CA ASP A 1012 -22.76 3.58 8.82
C ASP A 1012 -22.95 2.98 10.23
N THR A 1013 -22.19 3.47 11.22
CA THR A 1013 -22.38 3.09 12.64
C THR A 1013 -23.45 3.93 13.32
N LEU A 1014 -23.45 5.25 13.10
CA LEU A 1014 -24.30 6.18 13.83
C LEU A 1014 -25.76 6.19 13.35
N ILE A 1015 -26.01 5.87 12.07
CA ILE A 1015 -27.36 5.93 11.47
C ILE A 1015 -28.39 5.11 12.25
N TRP A 1016 -27.96 4.01 12.84
CA TRP A 1016 -28.80 3.07 13.56
C TRP A 1016 -29.13 3.47 15.00
N LEU A 1017 -28.47 4.51 15.49
CA LEU A 1017 -28.66 5.05 16.83
C LEU A 1017 -29.49 6.33 16.82
N LEU A 1018 -29.81 6.84 15.63
CA LEU A 1018 -30.80 7.89 15.42
C LEU A 1018 -32.20 7.36 15.74
N ASP A 1019 -33.08 8.25 16.20
CA ASP A 1019 -34.52 7.94 16.21
C ASP A 1019 -35.03 7.75 14.77
N ASP A 1020 -36.16 7.05 14.64
CA ASP A 1020 -36.73 6.67 13.34
C ASP A 1020 -36.89 7.86 12.39
N THR A 1021 -37.28 9.04 12.89
CA THR A 1021 -37.51 10.21 12.03
C THR A 1021 -36.20 10.73 11.44
N ARG A 1022 -35.16 10.89 12.26
CA ARG A 1022 -33.82 11.31 11.77
C ARG A 1022 -33.16 10.24 10.90
N ARG A 1023 -33.28 8.97 11.27
CA ARG A 1023 -32.76 7.83 10.49
C ARG A 1023 -33.36 7.80 9.08
N ASP A 1024 -34.68 7.87 8.99
CA ASP A 1024 -35.41 7.79 7.73
C ASP A 1024 -35.08 8.98 6.81
N ARG A 1025 -34.98 10.19 7.39
CA ARG A 1025 -34.54 11.39 6.67
C ARG A 1025 -33.13 11.25 6.13
N LEU A 1026 -32.16 10.86 6.96
CA LEU A 1026 -30.76 10.71 6.54
C LEU A 1026 -30.61 9.63 5.46
N THR A 1027 -31.26 8.48 5.66
CA THR A 1027 -31.29 7.36 4.71
C THR A 1027 -31.86 7.80 3.36
N LYS A 1028 -33.02 8.46 3.38
CA LYS A 1028 -33.66 8.98 2.16
C LYS A 1028 -32.78 10.00 1.45
N LEU A 1029 -32.07 10.87 2.17
CA LEU A 1029 -31.18 11.84 1.58
C LEU A 1029 -29.99 11.14 0.90
N LEU A 1030 -29.18 10.39 1.66
CA LEU A 1030 -27.93 9.82 1.18
C LEU A 1030 -28.14 8.80 0.05
N LEU A 1031 -29.17 7.94 0.16
CA LEU A 1031 -29.51 6.98 -0.90
C LEU A 1031 -30.06 7.65 -2.17
N ASN A 1032 -30.54 8.89 -2.12
CA ASN A 1032 -31.00 9.62 -3.31
C ASN A 1032 -29.97 10.63 -3.84
N VAL A 1033 -28.95 10.97 -3.05
CA VAL A 1033 -27.78 11.71 -3.53
C VAL A 1033 -27.00 10.83 -4.50
N ASN A 1034 -26.67 9.59 -4.10
CA ASN A 1034 -25.95 8.65 -4.95
C ASN A 1034 -26.17 7.18 -4.51
N TYR A 1035 -26.04 6.22 -5.44
CA TYR A 1035 -26.07 4.78 -5.13
C TYR A 1035 -25.04 4.38 -4.06
N ARG A 1036 -23.87 5.02 -4.00
CA ARG A 1036 -22.85 4.73 -2.97
C ARG A 1036 -23.33 4.99 -1.54
N GLY A 1037 -24.47 5.68 -1.35
CA GLY A 1037 -25.14 5.75 -0.05
C GLY A 1037 -25.49 4.37 0.53
N PHE A 1038 -25.66 3.33 -0.29
CA PHE A 1038 -25.89 1.96 0.17
C PHE A 1038 -24.75 1.40 1.02
N LYS A 1039 -23.53 1.95 0.91
CA LYS A 1039 -22.38 1.61 1.77
C LYS A 1039 -22.60 1.90 3.26
N LEU A 1040 -23.61 2.71 3.60
CA LEU A 1040 -24.08 2.89 4.98
C LEU A 1040 -24.49 1.58 5.65
N PHE A 1041 -24.91 0.60 4.84
CA PHE A 1041 -25.60 -0.59 5.33
C PHE A 1041 -24.83 -1.89 5.10
N GLU A 1042 -23.85 -1.91 4.18
CA GLU A 1042 -23.08 -3.11 3.81
C GLU A 1042 -22.53 -3.88 5.01
N ARG A 1043 -21.98 -3.20 6.03
CA ARG A 1043 -21.34 -3.85 7.19
C ARG A 1043 -22.26 -4.20 8.35
N ASN A 1044 -23.39 -3.52 8.48
CA ASN A 1044 -24.16 -3.52 9.74
C ASN A 1044 -25.61 -3.98 9.57
N LEU A 1045 -26.05 -4.32 8.36
CA LEU A 1045 -27.46 -4.60 8.09
C LEU A 1045 -27.97 -5.83 8.85
N VAL A 1046 -27.20 -6.92 8.86
CA VAL A 1046 -27.52 -8.13 9.65
C VAL A 1046 -27.47 -7.81 11.14
N GLY A 1047 -26.40 -7.14 11.59
CA GLY A 1047 -26.26 -6.71 12.98
C GLY A 1047 -27.46 -5.89 13.50
N GLN A 1048 -28.15 -5.12 12.66
CA GLN A 1048 -29.38 -4.42 13.02
C GLN A 1048 -30.61 -5.31 13.13
N LEU A 1049 -30.77 -6.27 12.22
CA LEU A 1049 -31.84 -7.25 12.33
C LEU A 1049 -31.73 -7.99 13.67
N LEU A 1050 -30.51 -8.39 14.03
CA LEU A 1050 -30.24 -9.07 15.30
C LEU A 1050 -30.53 -8.16 16.51
N ASP A 1051 -30.12 -6.89 16.46
CA ASP A 1051 -30.43 -5.90 17.50
C ASP A 1051 -31.94 -5.67 17.67
N GLN A 1052 -32.68 -5.63 16.55
CA GLN A 1052 -34.14 -5.56 16.57
C GLN A 1052 -34.74 -6.80 17.23
N GLN A 1053 -34.23 -8.00 16.92
CA GLN A 1053 -34.68 -9.23 17.57
C GLN A 1053 -34.41 -9.21 19.08
N VAL A 1054 -33.32 -8.58 19.55
CA VAL A 1054 -33.08 -8.35 20.98
C VAL A 1054 -34.14 -7.43 21.58
N ARG A 1055 -34.43 -6.29 20.95
CA ARG A 1055 -35.46 -5.34 21.41
C ARG A 1055 -36.85 -5.98 21.45
N GLU A 1056 -37.14 -6.88 20.53
CA GLU A 1056 -38.41 -7.63 20.46
C GLU A 1056 -38.45 -8.85 21.40
N GLY A 1057 -37.36 -9.16 22.11
CA GLY A 1057 -37.26 -10.30 23.01
C GLY A 1057 -37.17 -11.66 22.31
N LYS A 1058 -36.89 -11.68 21.01
CA LYS A 1058 -36.68 -12.90 20.19
C LYS A 1058 -35.26 -13.44 20.31
N LEU A 1059 -34.29 -12.58 20.64
CA LEU A 1059 -32.88 -12.91 20.86
C LEU A 1059 -32.44 -12.35 22.22
N SER A 1060 -31.61 -13.07 22.98
CA SER A 1060 -31.02 -12.51 24.21
C SER A 1060 -29.79 -11.66 23.87
N LEU A 1061 -29.45 -10.69 24.72
CA LEU A 1061 -28.26 -9.86 24.53
C LEU A 1061 -26.97 -10.69 24.54
N LEU A 1062 -26.83 -11.62 25.49
CA LEU A 1062 -25.67 -12.53 25.53
C LEU A 1062 -25.53 -13.34 24.25
N LYS A 1063 -26.64 -13.87 23.71
CA LYS A 1063 -26.58 -14.57 22.43
C LYS A 1063 -26.20 -13.61 21.31
N ARG A 1064 -26.74 -12.38 21.27
CA ARG A 1064 -26.38 -11.36 20.29
C ARG A 1064 -24.89 -10.99 20.30
N LEU A 1065 -24.29 -10.90 21.50
CA LEU A 1065 -22.87 -10.58 21.67
C LEU A 1065 -21.95 -11.75 21.27
N ALA A 1066 -22.48 -12.98 21.20
CA ALA A 1066 -21.76 -14.17 20.76
C ALA A 1066 -21.89 -14.48 19.26
N LEU A 1067 -22.70 -13.71 18.51
CA LEU A 1067 -22.90 -13.89 17.07
C LEU A 1067 -22.10 -12.83 16.31
N ASP A 1068 -21.47 -13.24 15.23
CA ASP A 1068 -20.81 -12.33 14.29
C ASP A 1068 -21.84 -11.55 13.46
N ASP A 1069 -21.46 -10.35 13.04
CA ASP A 1069 -22.33 -9.47 12.26
C ASP A 1069 -22.52 -9.93 10.78
N ASP A 1070 -21.79 -10.97 10.35
CA ASP A 1070 -21.77 -11.52 8.99
C ASP A 1070 -22.42 -12.93 8.87
N GLU A 1071 -23.28 -13.33 9.81
CA GLU A 1071 -23.95 -14.64 9.72
C GLU A 1071 -24.90 -14.76 8.51
N ASP A 1072 -24.49 -15.56 7.52
CA ASP A 1072 -25.22 -15.85 6.26
C ASP A 1072 -26.69 -16.20 6.48
N ASP A 1073 -27.01 -16.91 7.57
CA ASP A 1073 -28.36 -17.34 7.94
C ASP A 1073 -29.37 -16.17 8.07
N TYR A 1074 -28.88 -14.95 8.34
CA TYR A 1074 -29.71 -13.76 8.55
C TYR A 1074 -29.69 -12.78 7.37
N GLN A 1075 -28.78 -12.95 6.41
CA GLN A 1075 -28.54 -11.99 5.33
C GLN A 1075 -29.76 -11.80 4.40
N GLU A 1076 -30.44 -12.90 4.05
CA GLU A 1076 -31.65 -12.86 3.21
C GLU A 1076 -32.80 -12.12 3.90
N GLN A 1077 -33.04 -12.41 5.18
CA GLN A 1077 -34.11 -11.75 5.94
C GLN A 1077 -33.82 -10.25 6.13
N ALA A 1078 -32.56 -9.90 6.43
CA ALA A 1078 -32.14 -8.53 6.62
C ALA A 1078 -32.31 -7.72 5.32
N THR A 1079 -31.86 -8.29 4.19
CA THR A 1079 -31.97 -7.68 2.86
C THR A 1079 -33.43 -7.51 2.43
N ALA A 1080 -34.29 -8.50 2.67
CA ALA A 1080 -35.72 -8.39 2.34
C ALA A 1080 -36.41 -7.24 3.09
N GLN A 1081 -36.14 -7.08 4.39
CA GLN A 1081 -36.71 -5.97 5.18
C GLN A 1081 -36.13 -4.62 4.75
N PHE A 1082 -34.84 -4.58 4.45
CA PHE A 1082 -34.17 -3.38 3.97
C PHE A 1082 -34.76 -2.87 2.65
N LEU A 1083 -34.96 -3.75 1.66
CA LEU A 1083 -35.55 -3.40 0.36
C LEU A 1083 -36.98 -2.86 0.51
N ILE A 1084 -37.77 -3.37 1.46
CA ILE A 1084 -39.11 -2.84 1.77
C ILE A 1084 -38.99 -1.43 2.36
N TRP A 1085 -38.14 -1.25 3.37
CA TRP A 1085 -37.98 0.04 4.05
C TRP A 1085 -37.53 1.15 3.10
N ILE A 1086 -36.49 0.93 2.30
CA ILE A 1086 -35.99 1.96 1.36
C ILE A 1086 -36.99 2.26 0.23
N HIS A 1087 -37.82 1.29 -0.17
CA HIS A 1087 -38.90 1.51 -1.12
C HIS A 1087 -39.97 2.44 -0.53
N GLU A 1088 -40.37 2.21 0.73
CA GLU A 1088 -41.33 3.06 1.45
C GLU A 1088 -40.80 4.49 1.70
N LEU A 1089 -39.49 4.64 1.89
CA LEU A 1089 -38.83 5.95 2.01
C LEU A 1089 -38.84 6.77 0.70
N GLY A 1090 -39.12 6.12 -0.43
CA GLY A 1090 -39.07 6.73 -1.76
C GLY A 1090 -37.64 6.92 -2.25
N VAL A 1091 -36.78 5.90 -2.08
CA VAL A 1091 -35.47 5.84 -2.73
C VAL A 1091 -35.64 5.54 -4.23
N CYS A 1092 -34.83 6.21 -5.05
CA CYS A 1092 -34.83 6.10 -6.51
C CYS A 1092 -34.67 4.64 -6.97
N TYR A 1093 -35.54 4.18 -7.88
CA TYR A 1093 -35.52 2.80 -8.37
C TYR A 1093 -34.22 2.43 -9.10
N GLU A 1094 -33.60 3.40 -9.76
CA GLU A 1094 -32.27 3.30 -10.38
C GLU A 1094 -31.21 2.80 -9.38
N HIS A 1095 -31.17 3.40 -8.19
CA HIS A 1095 -30.18 3.05 -7.18
C HIS A 1095 -30.50 1.70 -6.52
N ILE A 1096 -31.78 1.40 -6.26
CA ILE A 1096 -32.21 0.09 -5.71
C ILE A 1096 -31.91 -1.03 -6.72
N LEU A 1097 -32.18 -0.82 -8.01
CA LEU A 1097 -31.89 -1.79 -9.06
C LEU A 1097 -30.40 -2.10 -9.13
N LEU A 1098 -29.54 -1.08 -9.10
CA LEU A 1098 -28.09 -1.29 -9.08
C LEU A 1098 -27.63 -2.06 -7.84
N TYR A 1099 -28.18 -1.74 -6.65
CA TYR A 1099 -27.92 -2.52 -5.43
C TYR A 1099 -28.29 -4.00 -5.61
N CYS A 1100 -29.48 -4.29 -6.15
CA CYS A 1100 -29.94 -5.66 -6.38
C CYS A 1100 -29.10 -6.42 -7.41
N ILE A 1101 -28.60 -5.76 -8.45
CA ILE A 1101 -27.71 -6.37 -9.46
C ILE A 1101 -26.37 -6.74 -8.83
N LYS A 1102 -25.79 -5.86 -8.01
CA LYS A 1102 -24.53 -6.13 -7.32
C LYS A 1102 -24.64 -7.24 -6.28
N HIS A 1103 -25.84 -7.49 -5.76
CA HIS A 1103 -26.14 -8.55 -4.81
C HIS A 1103 -27.05 -9.63 -5.42
N SER A 1104 -26.82 -9.98 -6.70
CA SER A 1104 -27.67 -10.92 -7.45
C SER A 1104 -27.68 -12.35 -6.88
N HIS A 1105 -26.73 -12.68 -6.00
CA HIS A 1105 -26.70 -13.96 -5.28
C HIS A 1105 -27.82 -14.07 -4.21
N LEU A 1106 -28.37 -12.94 -3.74
CA LEU A 1106 -29.44 -12.91 -2.76
C LEU A 1106 -30.82 -13.03 -3.43
N GLN A 1107 -31.61 -14.00 -2.99
CA GLN A 1107 -32.97 -14.26 -3.45
C GLN A 1107 -33.87 -13.03 -3.28
N ALA A 1108 -33.75 -12.29 -2.17
CA ALA A 1108 -34.50 -11.05 -1.94
C ALA A 1108 -34.30 -10.02 -3.08
N CYS A 1109 -33.07 -9.87 -3.58
CA CYS A 1109 -32.73 -8.97 -4.67
C CYS A 1109 -33.30 -9.45 -6.01
N GLN A 1110 -33.17 -10.75 -6.30
CA GLN A 1110 -33.75 -11.33 -7.52
C GLN A 1110 -35.28 -11.13 -7.56
N LEU A 1111 -35.98 -11.43 -6.46
CA LEU A 1111 -37.42 -11.28 -6.35
C LEU A 1111 -37.88 -9.82 -6.51
N TRP A 1112 -37.13 -8.87 -5.98
CA TRP A 1112 -37.41 -7.44 -6.16
C TRP A 1112 -37.32 -7.03 -7.64
N VAL A 1113 -36.26 -7.46 -8.34
CA VAL A 1113 -36.08 -7.14 -9.77
C VAL A 1113 -37.14 -7.84 -10.63
N LEU A 1114 -37.49 -9.10 -10.33
CA LEU A 1114 -38.59 -9.80 -10.98
C LEU A 1114 -39.93 -9.09 -10.81
N ALA A 1115 -40.22 -8.58 -9.61
CA ALA A 1115 -41.42 -7.77 -9.39
C ALA A 1115 -41.41 -6.50 -10.26
N LEU A 1116 -40.23 -5.88 -10.46
CA LEU A 1116 -40.08 -4.70 -11.30
C LEU A 1116 -40.29 -4.98 -12.79
N THR A 1117 -40.00 -6.19 -13.29
CA THR A 1117 -40.29 -6.59 -14.69
C THR A 1117 -41.78 -6.52 -15.04
N ARG A 1118 -42.66 -6.63 -14.05
CA ARG A 1118 -44.12 -6.55 -14.20
C ARG A 1118 -44.61 -5.11 -14.34
N THR A 1119 -43.70 -4.15 -14.32
CA THR A 1119 -43.95 -2.71 -14.46
C THR A 1119 -43.18 -2.16 -15.66
N ASP A 1120 -43.64 -1.02 -16.20
CA ASP A 1120 -42.91 -0.30 -17.25
C ASP A 1120 -41.67 0.45 -16.71
N GLU A 1121 -41.41 0.41 -15.40
CA GLU A 1121 -40.33 1.16 -14.76
C GLU A 1121 -38.96 0.55 -15.00
N LEU A 1122 -38.81 -0.78 -15.01
CA LEU A 1122 -37.50 -1.43 -15.21
C LEU A 1122 -36.79 -0.95 -16.50
N LYS A 1123 -37.53 -0.70 -17.59
CA LYS A 1123 -36.98 -0.22 -18.86
C LYS A 1123 -36.51 1.22 -18.79
N LYS A 1124 -37.17 2.04 -17.97
CA LYS A 1124 -36.75 3.42 -17.74
C LYS A 1124 -35.49 3.44 -16.89
N VAL A 1125 -35.50 2.69 -15.79
CA VAL A 1125 -34.40 2.71 -14.82
C VAL A 1125 -33.17 1.92 -15.28
N ALA A 1126 -33.33 0.91 -16.14
CA ALA A 1126 -32.19 0.17 -16.69
C ALA A 1126 -31.30 1.04 -17.60
N LYS A 1127 -31.78 2.21 -18.06
CA LYS A 1127 -30.95 3.18 -18.77
C LYS A 1127 -29.88 3.84 -17.89
N PHE A 1128 -30.07 3.83 -16.57
CA PHE A 1128 -29.09 4.29 -15.59
C PHE A 1128 -27.94 3.30 -15.43
N LEU A 1129 -28.14 2.03 -15.75
CA LEU A 1129 -27.13 0.99 -15.57
C LEU A 1129 -26.07 1.06 -16.66
N ARG A 1130 -24.82 0.79 -16.30
CA ARG A 1130 -23.69 0.57 -17.21
C ARG A 1130 -23.81 -0.75 -17.97
N ALA A 1131 -23.04 -0.93 -19.05
CA ALA A 1131 -23.19 -2.06 -19.98
C ALA A 1131 -22.96 -3.42 -19.31
N ASP A 1132 -21.96 -3.52 -18.45
CA ASP A 1132 -21.65 -4.65 -17.57
C ASP A 1132 -22.84 -5.01 -16.66
N ASN A 1133 -23.42 -4.01 -15.98
CA ASN A 1133 -24.54 -4.17 -15.06
C ASN A 1133 -25.84 -4.51 -15.81
N ARG A 1134 -26.03 -3.99 -17.04
CA ARG A 1134 -27.12 -4.40 -17.93
C ARG A 1134 -26.95 -5.85 -18.38
N THR A 1135 -25.72 -6.28 -18.69
CA THR A 1135 -25.41 -7.67 -18.99
C THR A 1135 -25.73 -8.57 -17.80
N ARG A 1136 -25.27 -8.21 -16.60
CA ARG A 1136 -25.56 -8.96 -15.36
C ARG A 1136 -27.05 -9.00 -15.03
N LEU A 1137 -27.77 -7.90 -15.26
CA LEU A 1137 -29.23 -7.88 -15.17
C LEU A 1137 -29.86 -8.88 -16.13
N MET A 1138 -29.41 -8.96 -17.39
CA MET A 1138 -29.95 -9.92 -18.36
C MET A 1138 -29.65 -11.37 -17.95
N GLU A 1139 -28.45 -11.66 -17.43
CA GLU A 1139 -28.09 -12.98 -16.89
C GLU A 1139 -29.01 -13.36 -15.72
N MET A 1140 -29.18 -12.46 -14.75
CA MET A 1140 -30.07 -12.66 -13.61
C MET A 1140 -31.53 -12.87 -14.05
N LEU A 1141 -32.03 -12.12 -15.04
CA LEU A 1141 -33.38 -12.35 -15.58
C LEU A 1141 -33.49 -13.68 -16.34
N ALA A 1142 -32.43 -14.14 -16.98
CA ALA A 1142 -32.44 -15.37 -17.76
C ALA A 1142 -32.64 -16.63 -16.90
N GLU A 1143 -32.24 -16.58 -15.62
CA GLU A 1143 -32.48 -17.65 -14.64
C GLU A 1143 -33.97 -17.85 -14.33
N HIS A 1144 -34.82 -16.87 -14.63
CA HIS A 1144 -36.24 -16.87 -14.28
C HIS A 1144 -37.12 -16.90 -15.53
N PRO A 1145 -37.80 -18.02 -15.83
CA PRO A 1145 -38.61 -18.17 -17.05
C PRO A 1145 -39.69 -17.10 -17.25
N GLU A 1146 -40.21 -16.53 -16.15
CA GLU A 1146 -41.21 -15.46 -16.18
C GLU A 1146 -40.68 -14.11 -16.66
N ALA A 1147 -39.35 -13.88 -16.65
CA ALA A 1147 -38.73 -12.64 -17.09
C ALA A 1147 -38.28 -12.67 -18.56
N HIS A 1148 -38.26 -13.84 -19.22
CA HIS A 1148 -37.80 -13.98 -20.62
C HIS A 1148 -38.53 -13.07 -21.61
N ALA A 1149 -39.85 -12.91 -21.44
CA ALA A 1149 -40.64 -12.02 -22.28
C ALA A 1149 -40.20 -10.54 -22.18
N TYR A 1150 -39.61 -10.15 -21.05
CA TYR A 1150 -39.12 -8.80 -20.81
C TYR A 1150 -37.78 -8.53 -21.49
N MET A 1151 -36.90 -9.53 -21.55
CA MET A 1151 -35.53 -9.42 -22.12
C MET A 1151 -35.55 -8.97 -23.58
N VAL A 1152 -36.62 -9.25 -24.33
CA VAL A 1152 -36.85 -8.78 -25.70
C VAL A 1152 -36.68 -7.25 -25.84
N ASN A 1153 -36.97 -6.49 -24.77
CA ASN A 1153 -36.79 -5.03 -24.76
C ASN A 1153 -35.33 -4.58 -24.95
N PHE A 1154 -34.36 -5.44 -24.67
CA PHE A 1154 -32.91 -5.18 -24.78
C PHE A 1154 -32.28 -5.79 -26.05
N ALA A 1155 -33.08 -6.39 -26.94
CA ALA A 1155 -32.59 -6.93 -28.22
C ALA A 1155 -31.96 -5.88 -29.16
N LYS A 1156 -32.16 -4.59 -28.85
CA LYS A 1156 -31.56 -3.44 -29.56
C LYS A 1156 -30.74 -2.55 -28.59
N ASP A 1157 -30.19 -3.12 -27.52
CA ASP A 1157 -29.25 -2.39 -26.64
C ASP A 1157 -28.06 -1.88 -27.46
N LYS A 1158 -27.38 -0.84 -26.98
CA LYS A 1158 -26.20 -0.27 -27.65
C LYS A 1158 -24.98 -1.19 -27.49
N SER A 1159 -24.82 -1.82 -26.33
CA SER A 1159 -23.70 -2.74 -26.07
C SER A 1159 -23.92 -4.07 -26.78
N ARG A 1160 -22.88 -4.56 -27.47
CA ARG A 1160 -22.94 -5.87 -28.13
C ARG A 1160 -23.08 -7.01 -27.13
N ALA A 1161 -22.39 -6.95 -26.00
CA ALA A 1161 -22.44 -7.97 -24.94
C ALA A 1161 -23.88 -8.21 -24.44
N VAL A 1162 -24.64 -7.13 -24.20
CA VAL A 1162 -26.06 -7.21 -23.79
C VAL A 1162 -26.89 -7.89 -24.89
N ARG A 1163 -26.71 -7.49 -26.15
CA ARG A 1163 -27.45 -8.08 -27.30
C ARG A 1163 -27.16 -9.57 -27.45
N ASP A 1164 -25.92 -9.99 -27.26
CA ASP A 1164 -25.51 -11.39 -27.41
C ASP A 1164 -26.08 -12.28 -26.30
N VAL A 1165 -26.13 -11.79 -25.05
CA VAL A 1165 -26.84 -12.48 -23.95
C VAL A 1165 -28.30 -12.66 -24.31
N VAL A 1166 -29.01 -11.60 -24.72
CA VAL A 1166 -30.43 -11.68 -25.12
C VAL A 1166 -30.63 -12.63 -26.32
N GLY A 1167 -29.70 -12.62 -27.28
CA GLY A 1167 -29.71 -13.45 -28.48
C GLY A 1167 -29.56 -14.94 -28.19
N ARG A 1168 -28.70 -15.32 -27.23
CA ARG A 1168 -28.55 -16.71 -26.78
C ARG A 1168 -29.87 -17.31 -26.29
N PHE A 1169 -30.69 -16.52 -25.61
CA PHE A 1169 -31.99 -16.96 -25.07
C PHE A 1169 -33.16 -16.86 -26.06
N HIS A 1170 -33.04 -16.13 -27.17
CA HIS A 1170 -34.04 -16.16 -28.26
C HIS A 1170 -33.93 -17.41 -29.15
N GLN A 1171 -32.83 -18.16 -29.06
CA GLN A 1171 -32.57 -19.37 -29.84
C GLN A 1171 -32.86 -20.68 -29.08
N MET A 1172 -33.16 -20.60 -27.78
CA MET A 1172 -33.74 -21.68 -26.96
C MET A 1172 -35.26 -21.54 -26.91
#